data_AF-A0AAV5U198-F1
#
_entry.id   AF-A0AAV5U198-F1
#
_cell.length_a   1.000
_cell.length_b   1.000
_cell.length_c   1.000
_cell.angle_alpha   90.00
_cell.angle_beta   90.00
_cell.angle_gamma   90.00
#
_symmetry.space_group_name_H-M   'P 1'
#
loop_
_entity.id
_entity.type
_entity.pdbx_description
1 polymer ?
#
loop_
_entity_poly.entity_id
_entity_poly.type
_entity_poly.pdbx_seq_one_letter_code
_entity_poly.pdbx_strand_id
1 'polypeptide(L)'
;EFTSPFLFPYHQSIHSSLRSKGMEISKYRDILLTHTIALPGSRDVWGGPLLIIVPPQTITSITPSVEEGTDIPLGYNQLVSIIGYLSTIPSESSIEKGFTVIVDGRRVSPKIVITCLKAVQQGLYKKVRQAIIIQPEKFLDQQKLNLDLLLEAFAFKVPCVSIHKLTKFVSISSLPEVFGGVKEWNVKEFLNLRGRVEKMNRDLESVLSGLKIEKATTLNETHEKIIKSGEELANELATSSSNEDEHHCALVIRRLVAQCNDVLSEPGRRAKAKEENDATRLAECQMTQMNGLLDWLEGVGETWLLSIREIGESRDEARQLAKQHSQLKTKVQELESQTDQLDEMGSKLIEVLPTHAATLDKSRSHLKHVVAQFSSRVQRGMEMAEKSENFHEKMNLFTRRADSLLDSLCSESSANDSSTAIAQRTKMEEEVDHLKSAYDELKATGGEFIQDLASNEISPFGRKACRDYTPGVIHIREQLESANERRRRCVDLVDVRLLRLQHFIQLFTCEKDAEQSIEWLSEMKNTLENQYLQIEYSQDEVDHLREDYTKLEAAARSTYDYGKDLCQVALVLRRSLRMEQKQGVSTEDKLEQICTQLCRSLSEKEAKLAMTEAYLGMMLTVDEQLDSVEQRAKTMGDRPAKHVYLASDRRRIANQLSDLKHLGEAISGYINSQTSLPAEIRTGKMRTINEKVDNLSRRQQEVERLFDHSNLPSISSPLNLDLHPIQE
;
A
#
# COMPACT_ATOMS: atom_id res chain seq x y z
N GLU A 1 73.72 -86.20 -19.31
CA GLU A 1 75.14 -85.87 -19.60
C GLU A 1 75.30 -84.37 -19.36
N PHE A 2 75.72 -83.94 -18.17
CA PHE A 2 77.07 -83.36 -17.89
C PHE A 2 77.58 -82.51 -19.06
N THR A 3 77.72 -81.18 -18.99
CA THR A 3 78.60 -80.43 -18.07
C THR A 3 78.22 -78.94 -17.93
N SER A 4 78.29 -78.42 -16.71
CA SER A 4 78.38 -76.99 -16.33
C SER A 4 79.78 -76.42 -16.64
N PRO A 5 80.05 -75.09 -16.64
CA PRO A 5 80.32 -74.42 -15.37
C PRO A 5 79.77 -72.98 -15.22
N PHE A 6 79.10 -72.75 -14.10
CA PHE A 6 79.26 -71.61 -13.19
C PHE A 6 79.36 -70.17 -13.77
N LEU A 7 78.22 -69.50 -13.88
CA LEU A 7 78.13 -68.03 -13.82
C LEU A 7 77.68 -67.63 -12.40
N PHE A 8 78.60 -67.05 -11.64
CA PHE A 8 78.38 -66.51 -10.29
C PHE A 8 77.20 -65.50 -10.25
N PRO A 9 76.21 -65.63 -9.33
CA PRO A 9 75.09 -64.69 -9.18
C PRO A 9 75.44 -63.34 -8.51
N TYR A 10 76.72 -63.02 -8.29
CA TYR A 10 77.15 -61.93 -7.40
C TYR A 10 77.20 -60.52 -8.01
N HIS A 11 76.94 -60.35 -9.32
CA HIS A 11 77.15 -59.05 -9.99
C HIS A 11 75.92 -58.12 -10.04
N GLN A 12 74.71 -58.63 -9.82
CA GLN A 12 73.49 -57.79 -9.86
C GLN A 12 73.16 -57.10 -8.53
N SER A 13 73.67 -57.61 -7.40
CA SER A 13 73.35 -57.11 -6.06
C SER A 13 74.14 -55.87 -5.62
N ILE A 14 75.23 -55.50 -6.33
CA ILE A 14 76.06 -54.35 -5.97
C ILE A 14 75.50 -53.06 -6.58
N HIS A 15 74.88 -53.13 -7.75
CA HIS A 15 74.43 -51.93 -8.48
C HIS A 15 73.12 -51.31 -7.95
N SER A 16 72.27 -52.07 -7.25
CA SER A 16 71.08 -51.53 -6.58
C SER A 16 71.37 -50.98 -5.17
N SER A 17 72.44 -51.43 -4.52
CA SER A 17 72.88 -50.98 -3.19
C SER A 17 73.69 -49.67 -3.20
N LEU A 18 74.21 -49.24 -4.35
CA LEU A 18 75.09 -48.06 -4.46
C LEU A 18 74.36 -46.73 -4.72
N ARG A 19 73.05 -46.77 -5.02
CA ARG A 19 72.31 -45.59 -5.49
C ARG A 19 71.63 -44.75 -4.41
N SER A 20 71.83 -45.01 -3.10
CA SER A 20 71.11 -44.20 -2.09
C SER A 20 71.78 -43.95 -0.74
N LYS A 21 72.92 -44.56 -0.37
CA LYS A 21 73.63 -44.18 0.88
C LYS A 21 75.14 -44.27 0.72
N GLY A 22 75.80 -43.11 0.63
CA GLY A 22 77.19 -42.96 1.05
C GLY A 22 78.27 -42.89 -0.03
N MET A 23 77.97 -42.56 -1.29
CA MET A 23 79.00 -42.13 -2.25
C MET A 23 79.07 -40.61 -2.25
N GLU A 24 80.02 -40.04 -1.52
CA GLU A 24 80.25 -38.60 -1.45
C GLU A 24 81.60 -38.26 -2.07
N ILE A 25 81.69 -37.10 -2.71
CA ILE A 25 82.96 -36.60 -3.25
C ILE A 25 84.07 -36.51 -2.18
N SER A 26 83.68 -36.31 -0.91
CA SER A 26 84.58 -36.26 0.26
C SER A 26 85.43 -37.53 0.42
N LYS A 27 84.85 -38.70 0.16
CA LYS A 27 85.53 -40.01 0.29
C LYS A 27 86.58 -40.27 -0.78
N TYR A 28 86.44 -39.59 -1.92
CA TYR A 28 87.30 -39.77 -3.09
C TYR A 28 88.24 -38.58 -3.32
N ARG A 29 88.25 -37.60 -2.42
CA ARG A 29 89.01 -36.35 -2.53
C ARG A 29 90.49 -36.61 -2.78
N ASP A 30 91.12 -37.41 -1.93
CA ASP A 30 92.57 -37.66 -1.99
C ASP A 30 92.94 -38.41 -3.27
N ILE A 31 92.07 -39.32 -3.73
CA ILE A 31 92.26 -40.09 -4.96
C ILE A 31 92.13 -39.20 -6.21
N LEU A 32 91.17 -38.28 -6.25
CA LEU A 32 91.02 -37.37 -7.39
C LEU A 32 92.18 -36.38 -7.48
N LEU A 33 92.73 -35.95 -6.33
CA LEU A 33 93.89 -35.04 -6.28
C LEU A 33 95.19 -35.68 -6.79
N THR A 34 95.31 -37.01 -6.83
CA THR A 34 96.46 -37.67 -7.46
C THR A 34 96.41 -37.64 -8.99
N HIS A 35 95.35 -37.08 -9.60
CA HIS A 35 95.11 -37.04 -11.04
C HIS A 35 95.08 -38.43 -11.73
N THR A 36 94.90 -39.50 -10.94
CA THR A 36 94.87 -40.88 -11.45
C THR A 36 93.60 -41.16 -12.26
N ILE A 37 92.50 -40.48 -11.94
CA ILE A 37 91.24 -40.57 -12.66
C ILE A 37 90.58 -39.20 -12.73
N ALA A 38 89.98 -38.91 -13.87
CA ALA A 38 89.39 -37.62 -14.16
C ALA A 38 88.07 -37.77 -14.91
N LEU A 39 87.06 -37.01 -14.48
CA LEU A 39 85.84 -36.78 -15.22
C LEU A 39 85.80 -35.28 -15.59
N PRO A 40 86.39 -34.87 -16.72
CA PRO A 40 86.51 -33.46 -17.09
C PRO A 40 85.20 -32.76 -17.48
N GLY A 41 84.05 -33.47 -17.48
CA GLY A 41 82.77 -32.97 -17.99
C GLY A 41 82.69 -32.95 -19.52
N SER A 42 83.73 -33.42 -20.20
CA SER A 42 83.85 -33.45 -21.65
C SER A 42 83.07 -34.59 -22.30
N ARG A 43 82.83 -34.47 -23.61
CA ARG A 43 82.17 -35.48 -24.44
C ARG A 43 83.08 -36.01 -25.53
N ASP A 44 82.86 -37.26 -25.93
CA ASP A 44 83.39 -37.80 -27.17
C ASP A 44 82.62 -37.25 -28.39
N VAL A 45 83.06 -37.58 -29.61
CA VAL A 45 82.38 -37.13 -30.85
C VAL A 45 80.97 -37.68 -31.01
N TRP A 46 80.58 -38.69 -30.22
CA TRP A 46 79.23 -39.27 -30.20
C TRP A 46 78.37 -38.72 -29.06
N GLY A 47 78.87 -37.74 -28.30
CA GLY A 47 78.18 -37.13 -27.17
C GLY A 47 78.17 -37.98 -25.90
N GLY A 48 78.97 -39.05 -25.83
CA GLY A 48 79.17 -39.88 -24.64
C GLY A 48 80.14 -39.25 -23.64
N PRO A 49 79.97 -39.49 -22.32
CA PRO A 49 80.83 -38.91 -21.29
C PRO A 49 82.27 -39.45 -21.36
N LEU A 50 83.23 -38.55 -21.20
CA LEU A 50 84.65 -38.87 -21.23
C LEU A 50 85.19 -39.15 -19.83
N LEU A 51 85.72 -40.35 -19.59
CA LEU A 51 86.43 -40.70 -18.37
C LEU A 51 87.90 -40.91 -18.70
N ILE A 52 88.82 -40.31 -17.95
CA ILE A 52 90.26 -40.44 -18.19
C ILE A 52 90.89 -41.13 -16.99
N ILE A 53 91.75 -42.11 -17.25
CA ILE A 53 92.52 -42.85 -16.25
C ILE A 53 93.99 -42.71 -16.62
N VAL A 54 94.77 -42.10 -15.73
CA VAL A 54 96.23 -41.99 -15.83
C VAL A 54 96.81 -42.88 -14.73
N PRO A 55 97.03 -44.18 -15.00
CA PRO A 55 97.44 -45.11 -13.96
C PRO A 55 98.84 -44.78 -13.41
N PRO A 56 99.07 -44.92 -12.09
CA PRO A 56 100.41 -44.84 -11.51
C PRO A 56 101.26 -46.04 -11.96
N GLN A 57 102.59 -45.93 -11.83
CA GLN A 57 103.53 -46.95 -12.27
C GLN A 57 103.35 -48.32 -11.58
N THR A 58 102.67 -48.36 -10.44
CA THR A 58 102.30 -49.57 -9.68
C THR A 58 100.85 -49.49 -9.19
N ILE A 59 100.03 -50.51 -9.51
CA ILE A 59 98.69 -50.75 -8.92
C ILE A 59 98.79 -52.01 -8.06
N THR A 60 98.64 -51.88 -6.74
CA THR A 60 98.64 -53.02 -5.81
C THR A 60 97.23 -53.59 -5.67
N SER A 61 97.09 -54.91 -5.77
CA SER A 61 95.81 -55.61 -5.68
C SER A 61 95.40 -56.01 -4.26
N ILE A 62 95.97 -55.36 -3.22
CA ILE A 62 95.82 -55.78 -1.82
C ILE A 62 95.65 -54.54 -0.91
N THR A 63 94.76 -54.65 0.06
CA THR A 63 94.34 -53.67 1.10
C THR A 63 95.50 -52.96 1.82
N PRO A 64 95.39 -51.66 2.15
CA PRO A 64 96.51 -50.90 2.74
C PRO A 64 96.59 -51.12 4.26
N SER A 65 97.78 -51.46 4.75
CA SER A 65 98.21 -51.14 6.12
C SER A 65 98.98 -49.82 6.08
N VAL A 66 98.64 -48.96 7.03
CA VAL A 66 99.10 -47.58 7.23
C VAL A 66 100.63 -47.52 7.36
N GLU A 67 101.28 -46.63 6.61
CA GLU A 67 102.48 -45.88 7.02
C GLU A 67 102.71 -44.68 6.08
N GLU A 68 103.30 -43.63 6.65
CA GLU A 68 103.28 -42.23 6.18
C GLU A 68 104.24 -41.93 5.01
N GLY A 69 103.80 -41.05 4.11
CA GLY A 69 104.67 -40.24 3.27
C GLY A 69 105.04 -40.86 1.92
N THR A 70 104.57 -40.19 0.85
CA THR A 70 104.85 -40.40 -0.59
C THR A 70 104.05 -41.52 -1.29
N ASP A 71 103.19 -41.08 -2.23
CA ASP A 71 102.46 -41.80 -3.28
C ASP A 71 101.67 -43.06 -2.87
N ILE A 72 100.41 -42.87 -2.45
CA ILE A 72 99.42 -43.94 -2.23
C ILE A 72 99.20 -44.70 -3.56
N PRO A 73 99.57 -46.00 -3.67
CA PRO A 73 99.27 -46.78 -4.85
C PRO A 73 97.77 -47.09 -4.91
N LEU A 74 97.09 -46.69 -5.99
CA LEU A 74 95.64 -46.87 -6.13
C LEU A 74 95.28 -48.36 -6.16
N GLY A 75 94.46 -48.83 -5.20
CA GLY A 75 93.99 -50.22 -5.17
C GLY A 75 92.84 -50.50 -6.14
N TYR A 76 92.75 -51.72 -6.68
CA TYR A 76 91.70 -52.14 -7.65
C TYR A 76 90.27 -51.82 -7.18
N ASN A 77 89.93 -52.16 -5.93
CA ASN A 77 88.59 -51.92 -5.37
C ASN A 77 88.28 -50.43 -5.21
N GLN A 78 89.29 -49.61 -4.90
CA GLN A 78 89.14 -48.15 -4.81
C GLN A 78 88.89 -47.55 -6.20
N LEU A 79 89.61 -48.03 -7.23
CA LEU A 79 89.38 -47.63 -8.62
C LEU A 79 87.98 -48.01 -9.12
N VAL A 80 87.49 -49.22 -8.83
CA VAL A 80 86.11 -49.62 -9.17
C VAL A 80 85.08 -48.72 -8.46
N SER A 81 85.31 -48.43 -7.18
CA SER A 81 84.41 -47.62 -6.36
C SER A 81 84.31 -46.17 -6.85
N ILE A 82 85.44 -45.53 -7.17
CA ILE A 82 85.46 -44.17 -7.70
C ILE A 82 84.89 -44.08 -9.12
N ILE A 83 85.16 -45.07 -9.98
CA ILE A 83 84.51 -45.18 -11.29
C ILE A 83 82.99 -45.29 -11.13
N GLY A 84 82.53 -46.12 -10.17
CA GLY A 84 81.12 -46.26 -9.84
C GLY A 84 80.49 -44.92 -9.42
N TYR A 85 81.17 -44.15 -8.57
CA TYR A 85 80.71 -42.81 -8.16
C TYR A 85 80.70 -41.81 -9.33
N LEU A 86 81.79 -41.70 -10.10
CA LEU A 86 81.86 -40.79 -11.25
C LEU A 86 80.81 -41.14 -12.31
N SER A 87 80.40 -42.41 -12.40
CA SER A 87 79.32 -42.84 -13.30
C SER A 87 77.94 -42.27 -12.96
N THR A 88 77.75 -41.74 -11.75
CA THR A 88 76.47 -41.15 -11.32
C THR A 88 76.37 -39.66 -11.59
N ILE A 89 77.43 -39.02 -12.10
CA ILE A 89 77.49 -37.57 -12.32
C ILE A 89 76.83 -37.18 -13.66
N PRO A 90 77.12 -37.84 -14.80
CA PRO A 90 76.50 -37.49 -16.05
C PRO A 90 75.00 -37.79 -16.09
N SER A 91 74.26 -37.06 -16.92
CA SER A 91 72.83 -37.30 -17.14
C SER A 91 72.56 -38.70 -17.72
N GLU A 92 71.38 -39.26 -17.44
CA GLU A 92 71.01 -40.59 -17.96
C GLU A 92 71.05 -40.63 -19.50
N SER A 93 70.64 -39.54 -20.18
CA SER A 93 70.74 -39.39 -21.64
C SER A 93 72.17 -39.43 -22.17
N SER A 94 73.16 -38.97 -21.38
CA SER A 94 74.57 -39.06 -21.75
C SER A 94 75.14 -40.45 -21.46
N ILE A 95 74.71 -41.09 -20.37
CA ILE A 95 75.11 -42.46 -20.01
C ILE A 95 74.62 -43.48 -21.04
N GLU A 96 73.43 -43.31 -21.60
CA GLU A 96 72.89 -44.17 -22.67
C GLU A 96 73.75 -44.19 -23.93
N LYS A 97 74.42 -43.06 -24.23
CA LYS A 97 75.40 -42.99 -25.33
C LYS A 97 76.69 -43.75 -25.02
N GLY A 98 76.90 -44.18 -23.78
CA GLY A 98 78.05 -44.94 -23.33
C GLY A 98 79.29 -44.10 -23.09
N PHE A 99 80.04 -44.43 -22.04
CA PHE A 99 81.30 -43.80 -21.69
C PHE A 99 82.39 -44.14 -22.71
N THR A 100 83.16 -43.13 -23.10
CA THR A 100 84.47 -43.32 -23.72
C THR A 100 85.52 -43.16 -22.63
N VAL A 101 86.30 -44.21 -22.40
CA VAL A 101 87.34 -44.20 -21.36
C VAL A 101 88.71 -44.06 -22.01
N ILE A 102 89.51 -43.07 -21.63
CA ILE A 102 90.90 -42.94 -22.08
C ILE A 102 91.81 -43.50 -20.98
N VAL A 103 92.68 -44.44 -21.33
CA VAL A 103 93.70 -44.99 -20.42
C VAL A 103 95.09 -44.61 -20.94
N ASP A 104 95.85 -43.84 -20.16
CA ASP A 104 97.23 -43.46 -20.53
C ASP A 104 98.19 -44.64 -20.28
N GLY A 105 98.44 -45.42 -21.33
CA GLY A 105 99.33 -46.59 -21.29
C GLY A 105 100.81 -46.26 -21.51
N ARG A 106 101.20 -44.98 -21.71
CA ARG A 106 102.56 -44.62 -22.20
C ARG A 106 103.69 -44.96 -21.24
N ARG A 107 103.40 -45.01 -19.93
CA ARG A 107 104.41 -45.15 -18.86
C ARG A 107 104.12 -46.32 -17.90
N VAL A 108 103.25 -47.26 -18.29
CA VAL A 108 102.78 -48.35 -17.41
C VAL A 108 102.85 -49.71 -18.09
N SER A 109 102.94 -50.77 -17.27
CA SER A 109 102.98 -52.14 -17.79
C SER A 109 101.61 -52.59 -18.34
N PRO A 110 101.57 -53.49 -19.35
CA PRO A 110 100.35 -54.11 -19.85
C PRO A 110 99.39 -54.66 -18.78
N LYS A 111 99.93 -55.24 -17.70
CA LYS A 111 99.14 -55.81 -16.60
C LYS A 111 98.32 -54.75 -15.85
N ILE A 112 98.87 -53.54 -15.71
CA ILE A 112 98.22 -52.40 -15.06
C ILE A 112 97.07 -51.89 -15.95
N VAL A 113 97.29 -51.74 -17.26
CA VAL A 113 96.25 -51.34 -18.22
C VAL A 113 95.08 -52.33 -18.20
N ILE A 114 95.35 -53.64 -18.24
CA ILE A 114 94.33 -54.70 -18.14
C ILE A 114 93.55 -54.59 -16.82
N THR A 115 94.23 -54.25 -15.71
CA THR A 115 93.59 -54.07 -14.40
C THR A 115 92.65 -52.85 -14.41
N CYS A 116 93.05 -51.73 -15.02
CA CYS A 116 92.18 -50.58 -15.23
C CYS A 116 90.97 -50.91 -16.09
N LEU A 117 91.15 -51.67 -17.18
CA LEU A 117 90.04 -52.09 -18.05
C LEU A 117 89.06 -53.03 -17.34
N LYS A 118 89.56 -53.95 -16.50
CA LYS A 118 88.72 -54.77 -15.63
C LYS A 118 87.94 -53.91 -14.63
N ALA A 119 88.57 -52.88 -14.06
CA ALA A 119 87.90 -51.96 -13.14
C ALA A 119 86.83 -51.12 -13.85
N VAL A 120 87.10 -50.67 -15.07
CA VAL A 120 86.15 -49.98 -15.95
C VAL A 120 84.96 -50.88 -16.31
N GLN A 121 85.21 -52.14 -16.70
CA GLN A 121 84.15 -53.09 -17.02
C GLN A 121 83.23 -53.37 -15.83
N GLN A 122 83.80 -53.42 -14.62
CA GLN A 122 83.02 -53.63 -13.39
C GLN A 122 82.29 -52.34 -12.96
N GLY A 123 82.97 -51.20 -12.93
CA GLY A 123 82.40 -49.93 -12.45
C GLY A 123 81.39 -49.31 -13.41
N LEU A 124 81.58 -49.49 -14.72
CA LEU A 124 80.71 -48.99 -15.80
C LEU A 124 79.98 -50.13 -16.52
N TYR A 125 79.63 -51.22 -15.82
CA TYR A 125 79.00 -52.39 -16.42
C TYR A 125 77.90 -52.04 -17.44
N LYS A 126 78.07 -52.51 -18.69
CA LYS A 126 77.21 -52.24 -19.87
C LYS A 126 77.04 -50.77 -20.27
N LYS A 127 77.80 -49.84 -19.68
CA LYS A 127 77.79 -48.41 -19.95
C LYS A 127 79.04 -47.92 -20.68
N VAL A 128 79.92 -48.81 -21.14
CA VAL A 128 81.15 -48.44 -21.87
C VAL A 128 80.91 -48.59 -23.35
N ARG A 129 81.11 -47.51 -24.11
CA ARG A 129 81.12 -47.55 -25.58
C ARG A 129 82.45 -48.10 -26.08
N GLN A 130 83.54 -47.54 -25.56
CA GLN A 130 84.90 -47.91 -25.92
C GLN A 130 85.90 -47.48 -24.84
N ALA A 131 87.03 -48.16 -24.75
CA ALA A 131 88.16 -47.77 -23.93
C ALA A 131 89.42 -47.59 -24.78
N ILE A 132 89.91 -46.38 -24.92
CA ILE A 132 91.02 -46.01 -25.78
C ILE A 132 92.32 -46.09 -24.97
N ILE A 133 93.28 -46.89 -25.42
CA ILE A 133 94.60 -47.00 -24.77
C ILE A 133 95.60 -46.13 -25.55
N ILE A 134 96.29 -45.22 -24.84
CA ILE A 134 97.36 -44.41 -25.43
C ILE A 134 98.69 -45.17 -25.31
N GLN A 135 99.35 -45.44 -26.43
CA GLN A 135 100.64 -46.13 -26.47
C GLN A 135 101.80 -45.20 -26.93
N PRO A 136 103.06 -45.47 -26.53
CA PRO A 136 104.23 -44.74 -27.01
C PRO A 136 104.60 -45.17 -28.45
N GLU A 137 105.05 -44.22 -29.30
CA GLU A 137 105.18 -44.45 -30.75
C GLU A 137 106.21 -45.54 -31.16
N LYS A 138 107.19 -45.86 -30.30
CA LYS A 138 108.22 -46.88 -30.58
C LYS A 138 107.82 -48.32 -30.21
N PHE A 139 106.56 -48.55 -29.83
CA PHE A 139 106.07 -49.80 -29.24
C PHE A 139 105.23 -50.67 -30.20
N LEU A 140 105.23 -50.32 -31.48
CA LEU A 140 104.13 -50.67 -32.40
C LEU A 140 104.20 -52.03 -33.09
N ASP A 141 105.33 -52.78 -33.02
CA ASP A 141 105.48 -53.98 -33.87
C ASP A 141 105.80 -55.30 -33.13
N GLN A 142 106.22 -55.32 -31.85
CA GLN A 142 106.60 -56.59 -31.17
C GLN A 142 105.73 -57.00 -29.96
N GLN A 143 105.00 -56.08 -29.30
CA GLN A 143 104.09 -56.44 -28.19
C GLN A 143 102.59 -56.36 -28.53
N LYS A 144 102.23 -55.88 -29.73
CA LYS A 144 100.83 -55.81 -30.20
C LYS A 144 100.11 -57.17 -30.18
N LEU A 145 100.78 -58.22 -30.65
CA LEU A 145 100.22 -59.58 -30.77
C LEU A 145 99.80 -60.19 -29.43
N ASN A 146 100.46 -59.86 -28.31
CA ASN A 146 100.11 -60.38 -26.98
C ASN A 146 99.01 -59.56 -26.28
N LEU A 147 98.80 -58.30 -26.67
CA LEU A 147 97.72 -57.48 -26.11
C LEU A 147 96.40 -57.75 -26.84
N ASP A 148 96.42 -57.88 -28.16
CA ASP A 148 95.19 -57.99 -28.97
C ASP A 148 94.33 -59.21 -28.57
N LEU A 149 94.94 -60.37 -28.32
CA LEU A 149 94.23 -61.57 -27.82
C LEU A 149 93.58 -61.37 -26.44
N LEU A 150 94.22 -60.61 -25.54
CA LEU A 150 93.71 -60.35 -24.19
C LEU A 150 92.64 -59.25 -24.17
N LEU A 151 92.64 -58.37 -25.18
CA LEU A 151 91.69 -57.29 -25.32
C LEU A 151 90.35 -57.72 -25.94
N GLU A 152 90.32 -58.81 -26.72
CA GLU A 152 89.08 -59.42 -27.24
C GLU A 152 88.14 -59.96 -26.14
N ALA A 153 88.66 -60.19 -24.92
CA ALA A 153 87.87 -60.69 -23.79
C ALA A 153 86.97 -59.62 -23.13
N PHE A 154 87.09 -58.35 -23.50
CA PHE A 154 86.30 -57.26 -22.93
C PHE A 154 85.02 -57.01 -23.73
N ALA A 155 83.94 -56.63 -23.04
CA ALA A 155 82.61 -56.45 -23.64
C ALA A 155 82.46 -55.16 -24.49
N PHE A 156 83.54 -54.42 -24.73
CA PHE A 156 83.56 -53.14 -25.44
C PHE A 156 84.83 -53.00 -26.29
N LYS A 157 84.80 -52.08 -27.27
CA LYS A 157 85.94 -51.88 -28.18
C LYS A 157 87.12 -51.24 -27.45
N VAL A 158 88.32 -51.77 -27.66
CA VAL A 158 89.56 -51.26 -27.03
C VAL A 158 90.59 -50.83 -28.07
N PRO A 159 90.44 -49.67 -28.73
CA PRO A 159 91.42 -49.21 -29.71
C PRO A 159 92.72 -48.73 -29.03
N CYS A 160 93.85 -49.28 -29.48
CA CYS A 160 95.19 -48.81 -29.11
C CYS A 160 95.66 -47.73 -30.09
N VAL A 161 95.91 -46.50 -29.61
CA VAL A 161 96.23 -45.34 -30.46
C VAL A 161 97.41 -44.53 -29.93
N SER A 162 98.05 -43.74 -30.80
CA SER A 162 98.99 -42.70 -30.36
C SER A 162 98.23 -41.45 -29.91
N ILE A 163 98.88 -40.60 -29.10
CA ILE A 163 98.28 -39.37 -28.57
C ILE A 163 97.71 -38.45 -29.66
N HIS A 164 98.39 -38.32 -30.80
CA HIS A 164 97.94 -37.50 -31.94
C HIS A 164 96.68 -38.03 -32.65
N LYS A 165 96.36 -39.32 -32.49
CA LYS A 165 95.17 -39.95 -33.08
C LYS A 165 93.93 -39.86 -32.18
N LEU A 166 94.04 -39.33 -30.96
CA LEU A 166 92.91 -39.14 -30.03
C LEU A 166 91.85 -38.17 -30.59
N THR A 167 92.25 -37.23 -31.43
CA THR A 167 91.37 -36.25 -32.09
C THR A 167 90.31 -36.89 -32.99
N LYS A 168 90.47 -38.17 -33.38
CA LYS A 168 89.44 -38.94 -34.10
C LYS A 168 88.27 -39.38 -33.22
N PHE A 169 88.47 -39.41 -31.90
CA PHE A 169 87.51 -39.92 -30.92
C PHE A 169 86.97 -38.84 -30.00
N VAL A 170 87.78 -37.82 -29.71
CA VAL A 170 87.41 -36.68 -28.84
C VAL A 170 87.86 -35.39 -29.50
N SER A 171 86.96 -34.41 -29.58
CA SER A 171 87.26 -33.07 -30.12
C SER A 171 88.35 -32.36 -29.32
N ILE A 172 89.19 -31.57 -29.99
CA ILE A 172 90.32 -30.83 -29.38
C ILE A 172 89.85 -29.89 -28.25
N SER A 173 88.66 -29.29 -28.40
CA SER A 173 88.02 -28.44 -27.38
C SER A 173 87.57 -29.17 -26.11
N SER A 174 87.39 -30.49 -26.21
CA SER A 174 86.91 -31.35 -25.14
C SER A 174 88.02 -32.18 -24.49
N LEU A 175 89.22 -32.17 -25.06
CA LEU A 175 90.34 -32.95 -24.56
C LEU A 175 91.22 -32.08 -23.62
N PRO A 176 91.72 -32.62 -22.49
CA PRO A 176 92.63 -31.88 -21.63
C PRO A 176 93.97 -31.55 -22.32
N GLU A 177 94.63 -30.47 -21.87
CA GLU A 177 95.92 -30.01 -22.41
C GLU A 177 97.01 -31.11 -22.41
N VAL A 178 97.04 -31.95 -21.36
CA VAL A 178 97.97 -33.09 -21.21
C VAL A 178 97.88 -34.11 -22.36
N PHE A 179 96.75 -34.15 -23.07
CA PHE A 179 96.50 -35.04 -24.20
C PHE A 179 96.45 -34.32 -25.55
N GLY A 180 96.80 -33.02 -25.60
CA GLY A 180 96.87 -32.22 -26.82
C GLY A 180 95.58 -31.45 -27.16
N GLY A 181 94.71 -31.20 -26.17
CA GLY A 181 93.53 -30.35 -26.32
C GLY A 181 93.64 -28.99 -25.64
N VAL A 182 92.52 -28.26 -25.54
CA VAL A 182 92.45 -26.92 -24.92
C VAL A 182 91.53 -26.87 -23.69
N LYS A 183 91.03 -28.01 -23.21
CA LYS A 183 90.16 -28.04 -22.02
C LYS A 183 90.99 -27.94 -20.76
N GLU A 184 90.83 -26.84 -20.03
CA GLU A 184 91.36 -26.72 -18.67
C GLU A 184 90.49 -27.54 -17.71
N TRP A 185 91.12 -28.48 -16.99
CA TRP A 185 90.44 -29.27 -15.96
C TRP A 185 91.13 -29.06 -14.62
N ASN A 186 90.47 -28.32 -13.74
CA ASN A 186 90.93 -28.08 -12.38
C ASN A 186 90.20 -29.01 -11.41
N VAL A 187 90.95 -29.97 -10.85
CA VAL A 187 90.44 -30.95 -9.89
C VAL A 187 89.92 -30.28 -8.62
N LYS A 188 90.59 -29.22 -8.13
CA LYS A 188 90.21 -28.53 -6.90
C LYS A 188 88.87 -27.80 -7.06
N GLU A 189 88.65 -27.18 -8.21
CA GLU A 189 87.37 -26.53 -8.56
C GLU A 189 86.25 -27.55 -8.72
N PHE A 190 86.50 -28.65 -9.45
CA PHE A 190 85.54 -29.75 -9.58
C PHE A 190 85.13 -30.33 -8.22
N LEU A 191 86.10 -30.61 -7.33
CA LEU A 191 85.84 -31.11 -5.98
C LEU A 191 85.00 -30.14 -5.14
N ASN A 192 85.29 -28.83 -5.23
CA ASN A 192 84.55 -27.80 -4.51
C ASN A 192 83.12 -27.68 -5.03
N LEU A 193 82.95 -27.51 -6.34
CA LEU A 193 81.63 -27.37 -6.97
C LEU A 193 80.76 -28.61 -6.73
N ARG A 194 81.33 -29.81 -6.88
CA ARG A 194 80.61 -31.05 -6.64
C ARG A 194 80.21 -31.21 -5.17
N GLY A 195 81.09 -30.84 -4.24
CA GLY A 195 80.78 -30.84 -2.81
C GLY A 195 79.64 -29.87 -2.46
N ARG A 196 79.60 -28.68 -3.09
CA ARG A 196 78.49 -27.71 -2.95
C ARG A 196 77.18 -28.27 -3.48
N VAL A 197 77.18 -28.89 -4.66
CA VAL A 197 75.99 -29.51 -5.28
C VAL A 197 75.45 -30.66 -4.44
N GLU A 198 76.31 -31.57 -3.98
CA GLU A 198 75.89 -32.71 -3.16
C GLU A 198 75.33 -32.26 -1.81
N LYS A 199 75.97 -31.27 -1.18
CA LYS A 199 75.45 -30.66 0.04
C LYS A 199 74.07 -30.04 -0.20
N MET A 200 73.91 -29.24 -1.26
CA MET A 200 72.63 -28.59 -1.57
C MET A 200 71.52 -29.60 -1.86
N ASN A 201 71.80 -30.66 -2.62
CA ASN A 201 70.83 -31.71 -2.87
C ASN A 201 70.35 -32.37 -1.56
N ARG A 202 71.27 -32.68 -0.64
CA ARG A 202 70.89 -33.22 0.68
C ARG A 202 70.10 -32.24 1.51
N ASP A 203 70.50 -30.97 1.54
CA ASP A 203 69.82 -29.94 2.31
C ASP A 203 68.38 -29.75 1.76
N LEU A 204 68.20 -29.71 0.44
CA LEU A 204 66.88 -29.63 -0.21
C LEU A 204 66.04 -30.90 -0.02
N GLU A 205 66.63 -32.09 -0.13
CA GLU A 205 65.94 -33.36 0.15
C GLU A 205 65.51 -33.47 1.62
N SER A 206 66.35 -32.99 2.54
CA SER A 206 66.03 -32.91 3.97
C SER A 206 64.85 -31.96 4.20
N VAL A 207 64.88 -30.76 3.61
CA VAL A 207 63.75 -29.82 3.67
C VAL A 207 62.49 -30.44 3.08
N LEU A 208 62.57 -31.07 1.90
CA LEU A 208 61.44 -31.73 1.26
C LEU A 208 60.85 -32.85 2.14
N SER A 209 61.70 -33.65 2.78
CA SER A 209 61.27 -34.72 3.68
C SER A 209 60.63 -34.17 4.96
N GLY A 210 61.20 -33.11 5.54
CA GLY A 210 60.65 -32.42 6.71
C GLY A 210 59.28 -31.81 6.41
N LEU A 211 59.15 -31.08 5.30
CA LEU A 211 57.88 -30.50 4.84
C LEU A 211 56.79 -31.57 4.63
N LYS A 212 57.15 -32.76 4.14
CA LYS A 212 56.22 -33.89 3.97
C LYS A 212 55.79 -34.53 5.28
N ILE A 213 56.69 -34.66 6.25
CA ILE A 213 56.43 -35.30 7.55
C ILE A 213 55.62 -34.37 8.45
N GLU A 214 56.05 -33.12 8.57
CA GLU A 214 55.46 -32.14 9.49
C GLU A 214 54.13 -31.59 8.97
N LYS A 215 53.77 -31.86 7.71
CA LYS A 215 52.66 -31.17 7.00
C LYS A 215 52.76 -29.65 7.20
N ALA A 216 53.99 -29.14 7.27
CA ALA A 216 54.25 -27.78 7.73
C ALA A 216 53.72 -26.78 6.70
N THR A 217 52.91 -25.84 7.19
CA THR A 217 52.30 -24.77 6.40
C THR A 217 53.21 -23.55 6.27
N THR A 218 54.28 -23.48 7.06
CA THR A 218 55.18 -22.33 7.15
C THR A 218 56.62 -22.75 7.04
N LEU A 219 57.37 -21.99 6.25
CA LEU A 219 58.82 -22.12 6.12
C LEU A 219 59.47 -21.68 7.42
N ASN A 220 60.31 -22.52 8.03
CA ASN A 220 61.27 -22.02 9.01
C ASN A 220 62.26 -21.11 8.25
N GLU A 221 62.76 -20.04 8.88
CA GLU A 221 63.74 -19.14 8.25
C GLU A 221 64.95 -19.89 7.66
N THR A 222 65.29 -21.02 8.27
CA THR A 222 66.35 -21.93 7.80
C THR A 222 65.98 -22.62 6.49
N HIS A 223 64.75 -23.10 6.33
CA HIS A 223 64.26 -23.73 5.10
C HIS A 223 64.17 -22.72 3.95
N GLU A 224 63.77 -21.48 4.23
CA GLU A 224 63.71 -20.41 3.23
C GLU A 224 65.10 -20.06 2.67
N LYS A 225 66.08 -19.93 3.57
CA LYS A 225 67.47 -19.68 3.19
C LYS A 225 68.04 -20.80 2.33
N ILE A 226 67.71 -22.06 2.63
CA ILE A 226 68.15 -23.23 1.85
C ILE A 226 67.51 -23.22 0.45
N ILE A 227 66.21 -22.97 0.33
CA ILE A 227 65.51 -22.94 -0.97
C ILE A 227 66.06 -21.81 -1.86
N LYS A 228 66.23 -20.59 -1.31
CA LYS A 228 66.83 -19.47 -2.04
C LYS A 228 68.28 -19.76 -2.47
N SER A 229 69.09 -20.29 -1.56
CA SER A 229 70.47 -20.67 -1.86
C SER A 229 70.55 -21.78 -2.92
N GLY A 230 69.59 -22.71 -2.94
CA GLY A 230 69.46 -23.73 -3.98
C GLY A 230 69.13 -23.13 -5.34
N GLU A 231 68.24 -22.15 -5.40
CA GLU A 231 67.90 -21.44 -6.64
C GLU A 231 69.08 -20.61 -7.17
N GLU A 232 69.82 -19.93 -6.30
CA GLU A 232 71.07 -19.23 -6.63
C GLU A 232 72.13 -20.19 -7.20
N LEU A 233 72.38 -21.33 -6.53
CA LEU A 233 73.33 -22.32 -7.01
C LEU A 233 72.92 -22.93 -8.35
N ALA A 234 71.62 -23.18 -8.55
CA ALA A 234 71.14 -23.68 -9.84
C ALA A 234 71.31 -22.65 -10.97
N ASN A 235 71.17 -21.35 -10.67
CA ASN A 235 71.41 -20.28 -11.63
C ASN A 235 72.91 -20.10 -11.94
N GLU A 236 73.78 -20.22 -10.93
CA GLU A 236 75.25 -20.24 -11.11
C GLU A 236 75.66 -21.38 -12.06
N LEU A 237 75.16 -22.60 -11.83
CA LEU A 237 75.44 -23.78 -12.66
C LEU A 237 74.80 -23.74 -14.05
N ALA A 238 73.74 -22.95 -14.25
CA ALA A 238 73.11 -22.82 -15.56
C ALA A 238 73.84 -21.82 -16.47
N THR A 239 74.63 -20.91 -15.90
CA THR A 239 75.38 -19.90 -16.67
C THR A 239 76.74 -20.41 -17.17
N SER A 240 77.26 -21.53 -16.63
CA SER A 240 78.46 -22.21 -17.13
C SER A 240 78.18 -23.02 -18.41
N SER A 241 78.11 -22.32 -19.55
CA SER A 241 77.68 -22.86 -20.86
C SER A 241 78.56 -23.96 -21.49
N SER A 242 79.65 -24.39 -20.84
CA SER A 242 80.64 -25.33 -21.39
C SER A 242 80.53 -26.76 -20.84
N ASN A 243 79.72 -27.01 -19.79
CA ASN A 243 79.64 -28.33 -19.14
C ASN A 243 78.18 -28.81 -18.99
N GLU A 244 77.78 -29.80 -19.79
CA GLU A 244 76.45 -30.41 -19.73
C GLU A 244 76.15 -31.08 -18.38
N ASP A 245 77.15 -31.56 -17.65
CA ASP A 245 76.96 -32.24 -16.36
C ASP A 245 76.62 -31.24 -15.24
N GLU A 246 77.16 -30.01 -15.31
CA GLU A 246 76.79 -28.90 -14.43
C GLU A 246 75.36 -28.42 -14.71
N HIS A 247 75.00 -28.32 -16.00
CA HIS A 247 73.63 -28.01 -16.40
C HIS A 247 72.64 -29.09 -15.92
N HIS A 248 73.01 -30.38 -15.99
CA HIS A 248 72.20 -31.45 -15.44
C HIS A 248 72.03 -31.33 -13.91
N CYS A 249 73.09 -31.01 -13.18
CA CYS A 249 73.01 -30.76 -11.73
C CYS A 249 72.08 -29.57 -11.41
N ALA A 250 72.11 -28.50 -12.21
CA ALA A 250 71.20 -27.36 -12.07
C ALA A 250 69.73 -27.76 -12.22
N LEU A 251 69.41 -28.62 -13.19
CA LEU A 251 68.06 -29.14 -13.41
C LEU A 251 67.55 -29.98 -12.23
N VAL A 252 68.42 -30.82 -11.66
CA VAL A 252 68.08 -31.62 -10.47
C VAL A 252 67.75 -30.72 -9.28
N ILE A 253 68.58 -29.70 -9.02
CA ILE A 253 68.35 -28.74 -7.93
C ILE A 253 67.04 -27.97 -8.16
N ARG A 254 66.80 -27.45 -9.37
CA ARG A 254 65.55 -26.76 -9.72
C ARG A 254 64.32 -27.63 -9.52
N ARG A 255 64.40 -28.92 -9.88
CA ARG A 255 63.30 -29.86 -9.66
C ARG A 255 63.01 -30.05 -8.17
N LEU A 256 64.03 -30.17 -7.33
CA LEU A 256 63.87 -30.29 -5.88
C LEU A 256 63.27 -29.01 -5.27
N VAL A 257 63.75 -27.83 -5.67
CA VAL A 257 63.18 -26.54 -5.27
C VAL A 257 61.70 -26.43 -5.66
N ALA A 258 61.35 -26.79 -6.89
CA ALA A 258 59.97 -26.77 -7.37
C ALA A 258 59.07 -27.73 -6.56
N GLN A 259 59.57 -28.92 -6.20
CA GLN A 259 58.84 -29.86 -5.34
C GLN A 259 58.61 -29.33 -3.93
N CYS A 260 59.59 -28.63 -3.34
CA CYS A 260 59.41 -27.97 -2.04
C CYS A 260 58.32 -26.88 -2.11
N ASN A 261 58.35 -26.04 -3.15
CA ASN A 261 57.37 -24.97 -3.35
C ASN A 261 55.95 -25.49 -3.60
N ASP A 262 55.78 -26.59 -4.35
CA ASP A 262 54.45 -27.17 -4.59
C ASP A 262 53.81 -27.68 -3.30
N VAL A 263 54.57 -28.39 -2.45
CA VAL A 263 54.11 -28.87 -1.13
C VAL A 263 53.68 -27.73 -0.22
N LEU A 264 54.33 -26.57 -0.29
CA LEU A 264 53.98 -25.39 0.51
C LEU A 264 52.68 -24.71 0.05
N SER A 265 52.30 -24.88 -1.22
CA SER A 265 51.07 -24.28 -1.78
C SER A 265 49.82 -25.15 -1.59
N GLU A 266 49.98 -26.44 -1.29
CA GLU A 266 48.89 -27.41 -1.05
C GLU A 266 47.90 -27.02 0.07
N PRO A 267 48.34 -26.56 1.26
CA PRO A 267 47.43 -26.18 2.35
C PRO A 267 46.50 -25.03 1.97
N GLY A 268 46.99 -24.05 1.21
CA GLY A 268 46.19 -22.92 0.72
C GLY A 268 45.13 -23.35 -0.29
N ARG A 269 45.45 -24.30 -1.19
CA ARG A 269 44.46 -24.88 -2.12
C ARG A 269 43.39 -25.69 -1.37
N ARG A 270 43.77 -26.47 -0.36
CA ARG A 270 42.82 -27.26 0.46
C ARG A 270 41.90 -26.39 1.32
N ALA A 271 42.41 -25.30 1.87
CA ALA A 271 41.60 -24.35 2.63
C ALA A 271 40.53 -23.71 1.73
N LYS A 272 40.92 -23.23 0.54
CA LYS A 272 39.97 -22.67 -0.45
C LYS A 272 38.97 -23.70 -0.94
N ALA A 273 39.40 -24.93 -1.24
CA ALA A 273 38.50 -26.01 -1.66
C ALA A 273 37.51 -26.42 -0.56
N LYS A 274 37.92 -26.37 0.71
CA LYS A 274 37.04 -26.63 1.85
C LYS A 274 36.00 -25.52 2.00
N GLU A 275 36.43 -24.25 1.92
CA GLU A 275 35.54 -23.09 1.98
C GLU A 275 34.52 -23.10 0.83
N GLU A 276 34.95 -23.42 -0.40
CA GLU A 276 34.08 -23.58 -1.57
C GLU A 276 33.08 -24.73 -1.40
N ASN A 277 33.52 -25.87 -0.85
CA ASN A 277 32.65 -27.02 -0.58
C ASN A 277 31.62 -26.73 0.53
N ASP A 278 32.05 -26.08 1.62
CA ASP A 278 31.17 -25.68 2.71
C ASP A 278 30.15 -24.64 2.23
N ALA A 279 30.58 -23.68 1.39
CA ALA A 279 29.68 -22.73 0.73
C ALA A 279 28.69 -23.44 -0.22
N THR A 280 29.13 -24.46 -0.97
CA THR A 280 28.28 -25.19 -1.92
C THR A 280 27.17 -25.93 -1.18
N ARG A 281 27.49 -26.60 -0.07
CA ARG A 281 26.50 -27.24 0.80
C ARG A 281 25.51 -26.24 1.38
N LEU A 282 25.98 -25.04 1.75
CA LEU A 282 25.11 -23.97 2.24
C LEU A 282 24.17 -23.45 1.13
N ALA A 283 24.65 -23.32 -0.11
CA ALA A 283 23.83 -22.94 -1.27
C ALA A 283 22.75 -23.98 -1.60
N GLU A 284 23.07 -25.28 -1.55
CA GLU A 284 22.08 -26.36 -1.70
C GLU A 284 21.00 -26.33 -0.60
N CYS A 285 21.42 -26.09 0.65
CA CYS A 285 20.50 -25.93 1.77
C CYS A 285 19.57 -24.72 1.58
N GLN A 286 20.11 -23.59 1.10
CA GLN A 286 19.33 -22.39 0.77
C GLN A 286 18.31 -22.68 -0.34
N MET A 287 18.73 -23.31 -1.44
CA MET A 287 17.80 -23.69 -2.52
C MET A 287 16.67 -24.60 -2.03
N THR A 288 16.98 -25.55 -1.14
CA THR A 288 15.97 -26.44 -0.55
C THR A 288 14.96 -25.67 0.30
N GLN A 289 15.43 -24.73 1.13
CA GLN A 289 14.56 -23.86 1.93
C GLN A 289 13.67 -22.98 1.04
N MET A 290 14.24 -22.38 0.00
CA MET A 290 13.50 -21.54 -0.94
C MET A 290 12.42 -22.32 -1.70
N ASN A 291 12.73 -23.54 -2.16
CA ASN A 291 11.75 -24.42 -2.78
C ASN A 291 10.65 -24.83 -1.80
N GLY A 292 10.98 -25.10 -0.53
CA GLY A 292 9.98 -25.39 0.50
C GLY A 292 9.01 -24.21 0.74
N LEU A 293 9.51 -22.97 0.69
CA LEU A 293 8.66 -21.78 0.76
C LEU A 293 7.76 -21.63 -0.47
N LEU A 294 8.30 -21.88 -1.67
CA LEU A 294 7.52 -21.88 -2.91
C LEU A 294 6.42 -22.93 -2.89
N ASP A 295 6.73 -24.17 -2.50
CA ASP A 295 5.77 -25.27 -2.36
C ASP A 295 4.65 -24.93 -1.37
N TRP A 296 5.00 -24.26 -0.26
CA TRP A 296 3.99 -23.79 0.67
C TRP A 296 3.09 -22.72 0.05
N LEU A 297 3.67 -21.70 -0.60
CA LEU A 297 2.91 -20.58 -1.20
C LEU A 297 1.98 -21.07 -2.32
N GLU A 298 2.49 -21.90 -3.22
CA GLU A 298 1.74 -22.42 -4.37
C GLU A 298 0.77 -23.56 -3.98
N GLY A 299 1.01 -24.23 -2.86
CA GLY A 299 0.17 -25.30 -2.33
C GLY A 299 -0.73 -24.83 -1.19
N VAL A 300 -0.22 -24.95 0.04
CA VAL A 300 -1.01 -24.72 1.27
C VAL A 300 -1.51 -23.28 1.37
N GLY A 301 -0.68 -22.30 1.06
CA GLY A 301 -1.02 -20.88 1.04
C GLY A 301 -2.15 -20.60 0.06
N GLU A 302 -2.04 -21.06 -1.19
CA GLU A 302 -3.06 -20.86 -2.22
C GLU A 302 -4.39 -21.53 -1.85
N THR A 303 -4.36 -22.76 -1.32
CA THR A 303 -5.58 -23.46 -0.87
C THR A 303 -6.25 -22.77 0.30
N TRP A 304 -5.48 -22.26 1.28
CA TRP A 304 -6.02 -21.47 2.38
C TRP A 304 -6.62 -20.16 1.88
N LEU A 305 -5.93 -19.44 0.99
CA LEU A 305 -6.48 -18.24 0.36
C LEU A 305 -7.78 -18.57 -0.39
N LEU A 306 -7.84 -19.64 -1.18
CA LEU A 306 -9.06 -20.01 -1.91
C LEU A 306 -10.23 -20.41 -0.99
N SER A 307 -9.95 -20.91 0.21
CA SER A 307 -11.00 -21.22 1.19
C SER A 307 -11.73 -19.99 1.73
N ILE A 308 -11.10 -18.81 1.71
CA ILE A 308 -11.65 -17.55 2.22
C ILE A 308 -12.05 -16.63 1.05
N ARG A 309 -12.82 -17.14 0.08
CA ARG A 309 -13.17 -16.41 -1.16
C ARG A 309 -14.48 -15.63 -1.09
N GLU A 310 -15.22 -15.76 -0.01
CA GLU A 310 -16.55 -15.17 0.17
C GLU A 310 -16.47 -13.83 0.91
N ILE A 311 -17.54 -13.02 0.80
CA ILE A 311 -17.63 -11.72 1.49
C ILE A 311 -18.42 -11.79 2.81
N GLY A 312 -19.17 -12.88 3.03
CA GLY A 312 -20.10 -13.04 4.16
C GLY A 312 -21.46 -12.38 3.91
N GLU A 313 -22.52 -13.00 4.45
CA GLU A 313 -23.91 -12.52 4.30
C GLU A 313 -24.34 -11.61 5.46
N SER A 314 -23.54 -11.56 6.53
CA SER A 314 -23.79 -10.73 7.71
C SER A 314 -22.53 -10.05 8.23
N ARG A 315 -22.71 -9.07 9.12
CA ARG A 315 -21.59 -8.38 9.81
C ARG A 315 -20.71 -9.35 10.59
N ASP A 316 -21.31 -10.34 11.26
CA ASP A 316 -20.57 -11.29 12.09
C ASP A 316 -19.77 -12.27 11.24
N GLU A 317 -20.33 -12.73 10.12
CA GLU A 317 -19.60 -13.55 9.14
C GLU A 317 -18.47 -12.76 8.47
N ALA A 318 -18.73 -11.53 8.02
CA ALA A 318 -17.71 -10.66 7.43
C ALA A 318 -16.55 -10.40 8.42
N ARG A 319 -16.86 -10.17 9.70
CA ARG A 319 -15.86 -10.04 10.76
C ARG A 319 -15.07 -11.33 10.99
N GLN A 320 -15.72 -12.49 10.93
CA GLN A 320 -15.04 -13.78 11.05
C GLN A 320 -14.08 -13.99 9.86
N LEU A 321 -14.50 -13.65 8.65
CA LEU A 321 -13.67 -13.69 7.44
C LEU A 321 -12.48 -12.72 7.56
N ALA A 322 -12.69 -11.50 8.07
CA ALA A 322 -11.63 -10.53 8.32
C ALA A 322 -10.60 -11.08 9.33
N LYS A 323 -11.05 -11.78 10.38
CA LYS A 323 -10.17 -12.44 11.34
C LYS A 323 -9.34 -13.57 10.70
N GLN A 324 -9.94 -14.38 9.83
CA GLN A 324 -9.23 -15.42 9.08
C GLN A 324 -8.19 -14.81 8.12
N HIS A 325 -8.56 -13.74 7.42
CA HIS A 325 -7.65 -12.98 6.57
C HIS A 325 -6.48 -12.37 7.36
N SER A 326 -6.74 -11.85 8.56
CA SER A 326 -5.71 -11.35 9.47
C SER A 326 -4.72 -12.43 9.89
N GLN A 327 -5.19 -13.64 10.22
CA GLN A 327 -4.32 -14.77 10.55
C GLN A 327 -3.41 -15.17 9.38
N LEU A 328 -3.97 -15.25 8.17
CA LEU A 328 -3.19 -15.52 6.96
C LEU A 328 -2.15 -14.42 6.70
N LYS A 329 -2.53 -13.15 6.86
CA LYS A 329 -1.62 -12.01 6.72
C LYS A 329 -0.44 -12.10 7.70
N THR A 330 -0.67 -12.42 8.97
CA THR A 330 0.42 -12.63 9.93
C THR A 330 1.36 -13.75 9.48
N LYS A 331 0.83 -14.85 8.93
CA LYS A 331 1.67 -15.92 8.41
C LYS A 331 2.49 -15.46 7.20
N VAL A 332 1.91 -14.68 6.29
CA VAL A 332 2.63 -14.12 5.13
C VAL A 332 3.74 -13.16 5.57
N GLN A 333 3.51 -12.32 6.57
CA GLN A 333 4.55 -11.43 7.11
C GLN A 333 5.75 -12.22 7.69
N GLU A 334 5.49 -13.36 8.32
CA GLU A 334 6.55 -14.27 8.76
C GLU A 334 7.34 -14.82 7.56
N LEU A 335 6.66 -15.21 6.48
CA LEU A 335 7.30 -15.72 5.26
C LEU A 335 8.07 -14.65 4.48
N GLU A 336 7.59 -13.41 4.48
CA GLU A 336 8.31 -12.24 3.95
C GLU A 336 9.63 -12.06 4.71
N SER A 337 9.60 -12.09 6.04
CA SER A 337 10.81 -12.00 6.86
C SER A 337 11.78 -13.17 6.61
N GLN A 338 11.27 -14.39 6.46
CA GLN A 338 12.11 -15.55 6.10
C GLN A 338 12.72 -15.39 4.71
N THR A 339 11.95 -14.86 3.76
CA THR A 339 12.43 -14.60 2.38
C THR A 339 13.53 -13.55 2.36
N ASP A 340 13.42 -12.48 3.15
CA ASP A 340 14.44 -11.44 3.27
C ASP A 340 15.76 -12.01 3.85
N GLN A 341 15.67 -12.89 4.86
CA GLN A 341 16.84 -13.57 5.43
C GLN A 341 17.53 -14.47 4.39
N LEU A 342 16.75 -15.28 3.66
CA LEU A 342 17.28 -16.13 2.58
C LEU A 342 17.88 -15.30 1.44
N ASP A 343 17.33 -14.12 1.17
CA ASP A 343 17.86 -13.21 0.16
C ASP A 343 19.20 -12.57 0.57
N GLU A 344 19.34 -12.16 1.83
CA GLU A 344 20.60 -11.63 2.36
C GLU A 344 21.70 -12.70 2.35
N MET A 345 21.37 -13.92 2.82
CA MET A 345 22.29 -15.06 2.80
C MET A 345 22.65 -15.46 1.37
N GLY A 346 21.65 -15.48 0.47
CA GLY A 346 21.83 -15.76 -0.94
C GLY A 346 22.76 -14.76 -1.64
N SER A 347 22.68 -13.46 -1.29
CA SER A 347 23.58 -12.43 -1.83
C SER A 347 25.04 -12.71 -1.50
N LYS A 348 25.32 -13.07 -0.24
CA LYS A 348 26.68 -13.41 0.23
C LYS A 348 27.22 -14.66 -0.45
N LEU A 349 26.37 -15.66 -0.71
CA LEU A 349 26.77 -16.90 -1.37
C LEU A 349 27.09 -16.73 -2.86
N ILE A 350 26.42 -15.80 -3.55
CA ILE A 350 26.72 -15.48 -4.96
C ILE A 350 28.15 -14.96 -5.13
N GLU A 351 28.65 -14.17 -4.18
CA GLU A 351 30.02 -13.63 -4.21
C GLU A 351 31.09 -14.73 -4.05
N VAL A 352 30.79 -15.76 -3.27
CA VAL A 352 31.73 -16.87 -2.97
C VAL A 352 31.67 -17.98 -4.04
N LEU A 353 30.53 -18.17 -4.70
CA LEU A 353 30.29 -19.27 -5.66
C LEU A 353 29.78 -18.78 -7.03
N PRO A 354 30.68 -18.33 -7.93
CA PRO A 354 30.30 -17.84 -9.25
C PRO A 354 29.58 -18.90 -10.11
N THR A 355 29.87 -20.18 -9.88
CA THR A 355 29.29 -21.33 -10.61
C THR A 355 27.80 -21.52 -10.34
N HIS A 356 27.32 -21.20 -9.13
CA HIS A 356 25.93 -21.36 -8.71
C HIS A 356 25.15 -20.03 -8.75
N ALA A 357 25.85 -18.92 -9.01
CA ALA A 357 25.32 -17.57 -8.98
C ALA A 357 24.03 -17.39 -9.81
N ALA A 358 24.04 -17.83 -11.06
CA ALA A 358 22.90 -17.64 -11.97
C ALA A 358 21.64 -18.40 -11.52
N THR A 359 21.80 -19.64 -11.05
CA THR A 359 20.68 -20.47 -10.58
C THR A 359 20.11 -19.94 -9.26
N LEU A 360 20.99 -19.57 -8.32
CA LEU A 360 20.59 -19.01 -7.03
C LEU A 360 19.88 -17.66 -7.20
N ASP A 361 20.42 -16.77 -8.03
CA ASP A 361 19.81 -15.46 -8.31
C ASP A 361 18.44 -15.57 -8.97
N LYS A 362 18.29 -16.49 -9.93
CA LYS A 362 16.99 -16.78 -10.56
C LYS A 362 15.98 -17.29 -9.53
N SER A 363 16.37 -18.23 -8.66
CA SER A 363 15.50 -18.77 -7.61
C SER A 363 15.09 -17.69 -6.60
N ARG A 364 16.01 -16.79 -6.25
CA ARG A 364 15.76 -15.67 -5.31
C ARG A 364 14.78 -14.68 -5.87
N SER A 365 15.03 -14.25 -7.10
CA SER A 365 14.15 -13.33 -7.81
C SER A 365 12.75 -13.91 -7.99
N HIS A 366 12.65 -15.21 -8.27
CA HIS A 366 11.37 -15.91 -8.37
C HIS A 366 10.63 -15.97 -7.03
N LEU A 367 11.28 -16.40 -5.95
CA LEU A 367 10.66 -16.45 -4.61
C LEU A 367 10.16 -15.07 -4.18
N LYS A 368 10.97 -14.02 -4.33
CA LYS A 368 10.56 -12.64 -4.03
C LYS A 368 9.32 -12.22 -4.81
N HIS A 369 9.28 -12.53 -6.09
CA HIS A 369 8.14 -12.20 -6.95
C HIS A 369 6.86 -12.91 -6.50
N VAL A 370 6.95 -14.23 -6.23
CA VAL A 370 5.80 -15.04 -5.79
C VAL A 370 5.29 -14.57 -4.43
N VAL A 371 6.18 -14.32 -3.47
CA VAL A 371 5.82 -13.79 -2.14
C VAL A 371 5.13 -12.43 -2.24
N ALA A 372 5.69 -11.49 -3.01
CA ALA A 372 5.09 -10.17 -3.18
C ALA A 372 3.69 -10.21 -3.81
N GLN A 373 3.48 -11.09 -4.80
CA GLN A 373 2.19 -11.30 -5.42
C GLN A 373 1.20 -12.05 -4.52
N PHE A 374 1.67 -13.01 -3.73
CA PHE A 374 0.82 -13.67 -2.74
C PHE A 374 0.36 -12.69 -1.66
N SER A 375 1.28 -11.87 -1.15
CA SER A 375 1.04 -10.83 -0.15
C SER A 375 0.03 -9.79 -0.62
N SER A 376 0.15 -9.30 -1.87
CA SER A 376 -0.81 -8.33 -2.42
C SER A 376 -2.22 -8.90 -2.54
N ARG A 377 -2.38 -10.17 -2.91
CA ARG A 377 -3.68 -10.85 -2.96
C ARG A 377 -4.28 -11.07 -1.57
N VAL A 378 -3.46 -11.45 -0.59
CA VAL A 378 -3.91 -11.59 0.81
C VAL A 378 -4.36 -10.25 1.37
N GLN A 379 -3.58 -9.18 1.13
CA GLN A 379 -3.91 -7.82 1.54
C GLN A 379 -5.21 -7.34 0.90
N ARG A 380 -5.40 -7.59 -0.40
CA ARG A 380 -6.64 -7.27 -1.08
C ARG A 380 -7.84 -8.03 -0.53
N GLY A 381 -7.70 -9.33 -0.25
CA GLY A 381 -8.75 -10.12 0.39
C GLY A 381 -9.13 -9.57 1.78
N MET A 382 -8.15 -9.12 2.56
CA MET A 382 -8.39 -8.45 3.84
C MET A 382 -9.18 -7.14 3.66
N GLU A 383 -8.81 -6.30 2.70
CA GLU A 383 -9.54 -5.07 2.37
C GLU A 383 -10.99 -5.35 1.95
N MET A 384 -11.23 -6.42 1.18
CA MET A 384 -12.60 -6.80 0.79
C MET A 384 -13.43 -7.25 2.00
N ALA A 385 -12.83 -7.99 2.95
CA ALA A 385 -13.52 -8.43 4.16
C ALA A 385 -13.84 -7.24 5.10
N GLU A 386 -12.92 -6.29 5.25
CA GLU A 386 -13.15 -5.05 6.02
C GLU A 386 -14.25 -4.18 5.39
N LYS A 387 -14.24 -4.04 4.06
CA LYS A 387 -15.31 -3.32 3.33
C LYS A 387 -16.66 -4.02 3.48
N SER A 388 -16.68 -5.35 3.47
CA SER A 388 -17.89 -6.14 3.75
C SER A 388 -18.43 -5.88 5.16
N GLU A 389 -17.57 -5.90 6.18
CA GLU A 389 -17.96 -5.60 7.56
C GLU A 389 -18.57 -4.19 7.68
N ASN A 390 -17.93 -3.19 7.07
CA ASN A 390 -18.43 -1.82 7.05
C ASN A 390 -19.78 -1.70 6.32
N PHE A 391 -19.94 -2.36 5.16
CA PHE A 391 -21.22 -2.39 4.44
C PHE A 391 -22.34 -2.95 5.32
N HIS A 392 -22.11 -4.10 5.96
CA HIS A 392 -23.11 -4.74 6.83
C HIS A 392 -23.36 -3.93 8.11
N GLU A 393 -22.38 -3.18 8.62
CA GLU A 393 -22.59 -2.22 9.70
C GLU A 393 -23.52 -1.07 9.29
N LYS A 394 -23.30 -0.48 8.10
CA LYS A 394 -24.19 0.54 7.53
C LYS A 394 -25.59 -0.01 7.24
N MET A 395 -25.70 -1.24 6.75
CA MET A 395 -26.98 -1.91 6.54
C MET A 395 -27.76 -2.06 7.85
N ASN A 396 -27.09 -2.50 8.92
CA ASN A 396 -27.69 -2.62 10.25
C ASN A 396 -28.13 -1.26 10.80
N LEU A 397 -27.35 -0.20 10.59
CA LEU A 397 -27.73 1.16 10.99
C LEU A 397 -29.00 1.61 10.26
N PHE A 398 -29.06 1.43 8.93
CA PHE A 398 -30.26 1.73 8.13
C PHE A 398 -31.48 0.96 8.64
N THR A 399 -31.36 -0.36 8.84
CA THR A 399 -32.46 -1.20 9.33
C THR A 399 -32.97 -0.72 10.69
N ARG A 400 -32.09 -0.41 11.65
CA ARG A 400 -32.48 0.13 12.96
C ARG A 400 -33.22 1.47 12.85
N ARG A 401 -32.78 2.36 11.94
CA ARG A 401 -33.46 3.65 11.70
C ARG A 401 -34.84 3.42 11.09
N ALA A 402 -34.96 2.49 10.15
CA ALA A 402 -36.24 2.14 9.54
C ALA A 402 -37.20 1.54 10.58
N ASP A 403 -36.72 0.64 11.43
CA ASP A 403 -37.54 0.02 12.50
C ASP A 403 -37.97 1.06 13.54
N SER A 404 -37.06 1.93 13.98
CA SER A 404 -37.40 3.03 14.89
C SER A 404 -38.45 3.98 14.31
N LEU A 405 -38.40 4.26 13.01
CA LEU A 405 -39.40 5.09 12.33
C LEU A 405 -40.75 4.37 12.23
N LEU A 406 -40.74 3.06 11.92
CA LEU A 406 -41.96 2.25 11.89
C LEU A 406 -42.62 2.18 13.27
N ASP A 407 -41.84 2.01 14.35
CA ASP A 407 -42.35 2.04 15.72
C ASP A 407 -42.98 3.41 16.06
N SER A 408 -42.32 4.50 15.64
CA SER A 408 -42.84 5.88 15.77
C SER A 408 -44.17 6.06 15.05
N LEU A 409 -44.29 5.53 13.82
CA LEU A 409 -45.52 5.55 13.01
C LEU A 409 -46.66 4.71 13.60
N CYS A 410 -46.33 3.58 14.22
CA CYS A 410 -47.30 2.68 14.85
C CYS A 410 -47.79 3.19 16.22
N SER A 411 -47.13 4.19 16.82
CA SER A 411 -47.59 4.78 18.08
C SER A 411 -48.81 5.68 17.87
N GLU A 412 -49.95 5.31 18.46
CA GLU A 412 -51.17 6.11 18.44
C GLU A 412 -51.04 7.33 19.38
N SER A 413 -50.44 8.40 18.88
CA SER A 413 -50.54 9.72 19.49
C SER A 413 -51.58 10.55 18.73
N SER A 414 -52.65 10.96 19.40
CA SER A 414 -53.56 12.01 18.91
C SER A 414 -52.95 13.37 19.24
N ALA A 415 -52.87 14.27 18.26
CA ALA A 415 -52.56 15.66 18.54
C ALA A 415 -53.79 16.34 19.13
N ASN A 416 -53.63 16.99 20.29
CA ASN A 416 -54.75 17.63 21.00
C ASN A 416 -54.82 19.13 20.71
N ASP A 417 -53.74 19.71 20.18
CA ASP A 417 -53.58 21.13 19.90
C ASP A 417 -52.59 21.35 18.75
N SER A 418 -52.58 22.58 18.22
CA SER A 418 -51.71 22.94 17.09
C SER A 418 -50.22 22.77 17.42
N SER A 419 -49.80 23.08 18.66
CA SER A 419 -48.38 23.00 19.03
C SER A 419 -47.85 21.57 19.09
N THR A 420 -48.63 20.62 19.64
CA THR A 420 -48.25 19.19 19.65
C THR A 420 -48.29 18.60 18.24
N ALA A 421 -49.24 19.00 17.39
CA ALA A 421 -49.27 18.56 15.99
C ALA A 421 -48.03 19.02 15.21
N ILE A 422 -47.61 20.28 15.39
CA ILE A 422 -46.39 20.83 14.79
C ILE A 422 -45.16 20.07 15.30
N ALA A 423 -45.03 19.88 16.61
CA ALA A 423 -43.88 19.17 17.19
C ALA A 423 -43.79 17.70 16.73
N GLN A 424 -44.91 17.00 16.60
CA GLN A 424 -44.95 15.65 16.04
C GLN A 424 -44.55 15.64 14.55
N ARG A 425 -44.98 16.66 13.79
CA ARG A 425 -44.64 16.80 12.38
C ARG A 425 -43.14 17.02 12.19
N THR A 426 -42.54 17.96 12.92
CA THR A 426 -41.11 18.25 12.83
C THR A 426 -40.26 17.04 13.24
N LYS A 427 -40.65 16.34 14.31
CA LYS A 427 -39.99 15.10 14.74
C LYS A 427 -40.00 14.04 13.63
N MET A 428 -41.13 13.86 12.96
CA MET A 428 -41.26 12.87 11.89
C MET A 428 -40.44 13.24 10.64
N GLU A 429 -40.38 14.54 10.31
CA GLU A 429 -39.50 15.05 9.24
C GLU A 429 -38.02 14.78 9.56
N GLU A 430 -37.58 15.01 10.80
CA GLU A 430 -36.22 14.70 11.26
C GLU A 430 -35.90 13.19 11.20
N GLU A 431 -36.81 12.32 11.65
CA GLU A 431 -36.63 10.87 11.58
C GLU A 431 -36.49 10.36 10.13
N VAL A 432 -37.24 10.95 9.19
CA VAL A 432 -37.11 10.66 7.75
C VAL A 432 -35.78 11.13 7.18
N ASP A 433 -35.32 12.32 7.53
CA ASP A 433 -34.05 12.84 7.04
C ASP A 433 -32.87 12.02 7.56
N HIS A 434 -32.94 11.56 8.81
CA HIS A 434 -32.00 10.58 9.34
C HIS A 434 -32.02 9.24 8.59
N LEU A 435 -33.20 8.73 8.22
CA LEU A 435 -33.32 7.50 7.43
C LEU A 435 -32.72 7.68 6.02
N LYS A 436 -33.00 8.79 5.35
CA LYS A 436 -32.44 9.13 4.03
C LYS A 436 -30.92 9.21 4.09
N SER A 437 -30.39 9.96 5.06
CA SER A 437 -28.94 10.08 5.27
C SER A 437 -28.27 8.72 5.51
N ALA A 438 -28.86 7.85 6.34
CA ALA A 438 -28.34 6.50 6.57
C ALA A 438 -28.35 5.63 5.30
N TYR A 439 -29.38 5.77 4.46
CA TYR A 439 -29.46 5.07 3.16
C TYR A 439 -28.44 5.61 2.15
N ASP A 440 -28.23 6.93 2.09
CA ASP A 440 -27.25 7.53 1.18
C ASP A 440 -25.82 7.08 1.53
N GLU A 441 -25.47 7.02 2.82
CA GLU A 441 -24.21 6.43 3.28
C GLU A 441 -24.08 4.95 2.92
N LEU A 442 -25.14 4.15 3.13
CA LEU A 442 -25.19 2.74 2.76
C LEU A 442 -24.99 2.56 1.24
N LYS A 443 -25.66 3.38 0.43
CA LYS A 443 -25.58 3.34 -1.03
C LYS A 443 -24.20 3.74 -1.55
N ALA A 444 -23.59 4.77 -0.96
CA ALA A 444 -22.22 5.17 -1.29
C ALA A 444 -21.24 4.04 -0.96
N THR A 445 -21.30 3.52 0.27
CA THR A 445 -20.44 2.40 0.73
C THR A 445 -20.63 1.15 -0.14
N GLY A 446 -21.87 0.79 -0.46
CA GLY A 446 -22.16 -0.37 -1.32
C GLY A 446 -21.74 -0.18 -2.77
N GLY A 447 -21.84 1.05 -3.30
CA GLY A 447 -21.38 1.40 -4.65
C GLY A 447 -19.87 1.28 -4.80
N GLU A 448 -19.12 1.84 -3.85
CA GLU A 448 -17.66 1.71 -3.77
C GLU A 448 -17.25 0.25 -3.63
N PHE A 449 -17.91 -0.49 -2.72
CA PHE A 449 -17.60 -1.90 -2.49
C PHE A 449 -17.86 -2.76 -3.74
N ILE A 450 -18.94 -2.54 -4.48
CA ILE A 450 -19.20 -3.23 -5.75
C ILE A 450 -18.10 -2.93 -6.78
N GLN A 451 -17.64 -1.67 -6.87
CA GLN A 451 -16.55 -1.29 -7.77
C GLN A 451 -15.26 -2.02 -7.42
N ASP A 452 -14.95 -2.13 -6.14
CA ASP A 452 -13.77 -2.85 -5.66
C ASP A 452 -13.86 -4.35 -5.94
N LEU A 453 -15.00 -4.98 -5.67
CA LEU A 453 -15.24 -6.40 -5.96
C LEU A 453 -15.18 -6.70 -7.47
N ALA A 454 -15.58 -5.75 -8.32
CA ALA A 454 -15.54 -5.89 -9.77
C ALA A 454 -14.15 -5.68 -10.39
N SER A 455 -13.20 -5.11 -9.64
CA SER A 455 -11.82 -4.99 -10.12
C SER A 455 -11.14 -6.37 -10.13
N ASN A 456 -10.57 -6.78 -11.26
CA ASN A 456 -9.98 -8.11 -11.40
C ASN A 456 -8.57 -8.19 -10.79
N GLU A 457 -8.31 -9.25 -10.03
CA GLU A 457 -6.94 -9.67 -9.70
C GLU A 457 -6.35 -10.48 -10.86
N ILE A 458 -5.17 -10.08 -11.33
CA ILE A 458 -4.41 -10.86 -12.32
C ILE A 458 -3.49 -11.81 -11.55
N SER A 459 -3.66 -13.12 -11.76
CA SER A 459 -2.76 -14.13 -11.21
C SER A 459 -1.38 -14.09 -11.91
N PRO A 460 -0.27 -14.40 -11.19
CA PRO A 460 1.09 -14.45 -11.72
C PRO A 460 1.29 -15.29 -13.00
N PHE A 461 0.42 -16.28 -13.22
CA PHE A 461 0.59 -17.30 -14.25
C PHE A 461 -0.32 -17.11 -15.48
N GLY A 462 -0.95 -15.94 -15.64
CA GLY A 462 -1.90 -15.70 -16.74
C GLY A 462 -3.18 -16.55 -16.65
N ARG A 463 -3.44 -17.19 -15.50
CA ARG A 463 -4.72 -17.84 -15.23
C ARG A 463 -5.74 -16.77 -14.81
N LYS A 464 -6.97 -16.87 -15.33
CA LYS A 464 -8.09 -15.99 -14.93
C LYS A 464 -8.28 -16.03 -13.40
N ALA A 465 -8.57 -14.85 -12.83
CA ALA A 465 -8.77 -14.51 -11.44
C ALA A 465 -8.96 -15.69 -10.46
N CYS A 466 -8.12 -15.73 -9.42
CA CYS A 466 -8.14 -16.74 -8.35
C CYS A 466 -9.47 -16.73 -7.54
N ARG A 467 -10.13 -15.57 -7.42
CA ARG A 467 -11.38 -15.41 -6.67
C ARG A 467 -12.43 -14.72 -7.53
N ASP A 468 -13.59 -15.35 -7.68
CA ASP A 468 -14.75 -14.80 -8.36
C ASP A 468 -15.72 -14.20 -7.32
N TYR A 469 -15.71 -12.88 -7.18
CA TYR A 469 -16.62 -12.15 -6.30
C TYR A 469 -17.97 -11.82 -6.95
N THR A 470 -18.27 -12.32 -8.16
CA THR A 470 -19.55 -12.10 -8.83
C THR A 470 -20.76 -12.43 -7.95
N PRO A 471 -20.80 -13.55 -7.19
CA PRO A 471 -21.90 -13.83 -6.27
C PRO A 471 -22.03 -12.77 -5.17
N GLY A 472 -20.91 -12.27 -4.65
CA GLY A 472 -20.89 -11.19 -3.68
C GLY A 472 -21.44 -9.87 -4.26
N VAL A 473 -21.07 -9.53 -5.49
CA VAL A 473 -21.61 -8.34 -6.18
C VAL A 473 -23.13 -8.43 -6.34
N ILE A 474 -23.66 -9.60 -6.70
CA ILE A 474 -25.10 -9.82 -6.82
C ILE A 474 -25.78 -9.65 -5.45
N HIS A 475 -25.24 -10.30 -4.41
CA HIS A 475 -25.77 -10.20 -3.05
C HIS A 475 -25.86 -8.74 -2.55
N ILE A 476 -24.78 -7.96 -2.72
CA ILE A 476 -24.77 -6.55 -2.28
C ILE A 476 -25.80 -5.72 -3.07
N ARG A 477 -25.97 -5.97 -4.38
CA ARG A 477 -27.00 -5.28 -5.19
C ARG A 477 -28.41 -5.62 -4.72
N GLU A 478 -28.70 -6.88 -4.46
CA GLU A 478 -30.01 -7.32 -3.97
C GLU A 478 -30.34 -6.70 -2.61
N GLN A 479 -29.35 -6.65 -1.71
CA GLN A 479 -29.47 -6.00 -0.40
C GLN A 479 -29.73 -4.49 -0.53
N LEU A 480 -29.01 -3.80 -1.42
CA LEU A 480 -29.24 -2.37 -1.70
C LEU A 480 -30.62 -2.09 -2.28
N GLU A 481 -31.11 -2.96 -3.18
CA GLU A 481 -32.44 -2.82 -3.77
C GLU A 481 -33.54 -3.06 -2.72
N SER A 482 -33.38 -4.10 -1.88
CA SER A 482 -34.27 -4.36 -0.75
C SER A 482 -34.31 -3.18 0.23
N ALA A 483 -33.16 -2.59 0.56
CA ALA A 483 -33.07 -1.41 1.40
C ALA A 483 -33.73 -0.18 0.76
N ASN A 484 -33.54 0.02 -0.56
CA ASN A 484 -34.18 1.12 -1.30
C ASN A 484 -35.71 1.01 -1.25
N GLU A 485 -36.22 -0.20 -1.46
CA GLU A 485 -37.63 -0.49 -1.44
C GLU A 485 -38.22 -0.32 -0.03
N ARG A 486 -37.51 -0.77 1.02
CA ARG A 486 -37.92 -0.53 2.42
C ARG A 486 -37.96 0.97 2.74
N ARG A 487 -36.94 1.73 2.31
CA ARG A 487 -36.89 3.19 2.47
C ARG A 487 -38.09 3.85 1.79
N ARG A 488 -38.40 3.49 0.54
CA ARG A 488 -39.55 4.03 -0.19
C ARG A 488 -40.85 3.81 0.58
N ARG A 489 -41.12 2.58 1.02
CA ARG A 489 -42.33 2.26 1.80
C ARG A 489 -42.42 3.05 3.12
N CYS A 490 -41.30 3.21 3.82
CA CYS A 490 -41.28 4.01 5.04
C CYS A 490 -41.61 5.48 4.75
N VAL A 491 -41.03 6.07 3.71
CA VAL A 491 -41.31 7.45 3.30
C VAL A 491 -42.78 7.61 2.89
N ASP A 492 -43.33 6.68 2.10
CA ASP A 492 -44.74 6.72 1.69
C ASP A 492 -45.69 6.69 2.91
N LEU A 493 -45.38 5.87 3.93
CA LEU A 493 -46.14 5.82 5.18
C LEU A 493 -46.02 7.11 5.99
N VAL A 494 -44.83 7.70 6.02
CA VAL A 494 -44.61 9.00 6.68
C VAL A 494 -45.38 10.10 5.96
N ASP A 495 -45.40 10.14 4.63
CA ASP A 495 -46.12 11.16 3.87
C ASP A 495 -47.61 11.15 4.20
N VAL A 496 -48.20 9.95 4.36
CA VAL A 496 -49.59 9.80 4.83
C VAL A 496 -49.75 10.35 6.25
N ARG A 497 -48.81 10.08 7.17
CA ARG A 497 -48.85 10.62 8.54
C ARG A 497 -48.64 12.13 8.57
N LEU A 498 -47.75 12.69 7.77
CA LEU A 498 -47.50 14.14 7.66
C LEU A 498 -48.71 14.88 7.10
N LEU A 499 -49.40 14.32 6.09
CA LEU A 499 -50.66 14.85 5.60
C LEU A 499 -51.73 14.86 6.70
N ARG A 500 -51.82 13.78 7.48
CA ARG A 500 -52.75 13.73 8.63
C ARG A 500 -52.41 14.78 9.69
N LEU A 501 -51.13 14.96 10.02
CA LEU A 501 -50.67 16.01 10.97
C LEU A 501 -50.93 17.42 10.41
N GLN A 502 -50.76 17.63 9.11
CA GLN A 502 -51.09 18.89 8.46
C GLN A 502 -52.59 19.22 8.57
N HIS A 503 -53.47 18.23 8.41
CA HIS A 503 -54.90 18.41 8.63
C HIS A 503 -55.24 18.76 10.09
N PHE A 504 -54.53 18.17 11.07
CA PHE A 504 -54.68 18.58 12.48
C PHE A 504 -54.28 20.04 12.69
N ILE A 505 -53.13 20.46 12.15
CA ILE A 505 -52.66 21.84 12.27
C ILE A 505 -53.68 22.81 11.66
N GLN A 506 -54.17 22.54 10.45
CA GLN A 506 -55.18 23.35 9.80
C GLN A 506 -56.49 23.40 10.58
N LEU A 507 -56.94 22.26 11.13
CA LEU A 507 -58.15 22.20 11.93
C LEU A 507 -58.05 23.12 13.15
N PHE A 508 -56.97 22.99 13.93
CA PHE A 508 -56.79 23.80 15.14
C PHE A 508 -56.62 25.29 14.82
N THR A 509 -55.99 25.63 13.69
CA THR A 509 -55.91 27.02 13.23
C THR A 509 -57.29 27.55 12.84
N CYS A 510 -58.09 26.81 12.07
CA CYS A 510 -59.44 27.23 11.70
C CYS A 510 -60.36 27.39 12.92
N GLU A 511 -60.27 26.49 13.90
CA GLU A 511 -61.04 26.61 15.16
C GLU A 511 -60.66 27.88 15.93
N LYS A 512 -59.36 28.19 16.03
CA LYS A 512 -58.86 29.40 16.67
C LYS A 512 -59.26 30.67 15.92
N ASP A 513 -59.18 30.68 14.59
CA ASP A 513 -59.54 31.84 13.77
C ASP A 513 -61.07 32.08 13.75
N ALA A 514 -61.88 31.02 13.89
CA ALA A 514 -63.32 31.13 14.06
C ALA A 514 -63.68 31.74 15.43
N GLU A 515 -62.97 31.36 16.49
CA GLU A 515 -63.08 32.02 17.81
C GLU A 515 -62.70 33.50 17.73
N GLN A 516 -61.65 33.85 16.97
CA GLN A 516 -61.27 35.25 16.75
C GLN A 516 -62.36 36.05 16.01
N SER A 517 -63.03 35.43 15.04
CA SER A 517 -64.15 36.05 14.31
C SER A 517 -65.34 36.36 15.23
N ILE A 518 -65.62 35.46 16.18
CA ILE A 518 -66.62 35.65 17.25
C ILE A 518 -66.25 36.84 18.14
N GLU A 519 -64.98 36.97 18.52
CA GLU A 519 -64.50 38.10 19.32
C GLU A 519 -64.65 39.43 18.58
N TRP A 520 -64.26 39.51 17.31
CA TRP A 520 -64.42 40.72 16.50
C TRP A 520 -65.88 41.12 16.36
N LEU A 521 -66.78 40.18 16.07
CA LEU A 521 -68.22 40.47 16.00
C LEU A 521 -68.77 40.97 17.35
N SER A 522 -68.27 40.43 18.46
CA SER A 522 -68.65 40.87 19.81
C SER A 522 -68.15 42.30 20.08
N GLU A 523 -66.95 42.64 19.66
CA GLU A 523 -66.40 43.99 19.76
C GLU A 523 -67.18 45.01 18.92
N MET A 524 -67.55 44.64 17.69
CA MET A 524 -68.40 45.46 16.81
C MET A 524 -69.79 45.68 17.43
N LYS A 525 -70.38 44.64 18.02
CA LYS A 525 -71.65 44.74 18.76
C LYS A 525 -71.52 45.69 19.94
N ASN A 526 -70.48 45.54 20.76
CA ASN A 526 -70.24 46.43 21.91
C ASN A 526 -70.04 47.88 21.45
N THR A 527 -69.33 48.10 20.35
CA THR A 527 -69.12 49.43 19.76
C THR A 527 -70.46 50.06 19.36
N LEU A 528 -71.33 49.30 18.69
CA LEU A 528 -72.67 49.75 18.30
C LEU A 528 -73.58 50.06 19.51
N GLU A 529 -73.51 49.24 20.55
CA GLU A 529 -74.29 49.43 21.77
C GLU A 529 -73.84 50.68 22.54
N ASN A 530 -72.53 50.95 22.57
CA ASN A 530 -71.92 52.09 23.25
C ASN A 530 -72.04 53.41 22.47
N GLN A 531 -72.36 53.39 21.17
CA GLN A 531 -72.65 54.60 20.41
C GLN A 531 -74.05 55.13 20.71
N TYR A 532 -74.13 56.34 21.29
CA TYR A 532 -75.38 56.98 21.69
C TYR A 532 -75.82 58.05 20.67
N LEU A 533 -77.06 57.95 20.18
CA LEU A 533 -77.68 59.02 19.38
C LEU A 533 -77.85 60.30 20.24
N GLN A 534 -77.33 61.43 19.77
CA GLN A 534 -77.61 62.80 20.23
C GLN A 534 -78.74 63.43 19.39
N ILE A 535 -79.83 63.91 19.98
CA ILE A 535 -80.99 64.42 19.20
C ILE A 535 -80.72 65.77 18.51
N GLU A 536 -79.56 66.35 18.76
CA GLU A 536 -79.09 67.59 18.13
C GLU A 536 -78.57 67.37 16.70
N TYR A 537 -78.62 66.14 16.18
CA TYR A 537 -78.08 65.85 14.85
C TYR A 537 -78.66 66.74 13.76
N SER A 538 -77.77 67.37 13.00
CA SER A 538 -78.10 67.90 11.67
C SER A 538 -78.53 66.75 10.75
N GLN A 539 -79.31 67.04 9.71
CA GLN A 539 -79.62 66.06 8.67
C GLN A 539 -78.34 65.43 8.10
N ASP A 540 -77.28 66.23 7.90
CA ASP A 540 -75.97 65.75 7.44
C ASP A 540 -75.29 64.78 8.43
N GLU A 541 -75.46 64.98 9.74
CA GLU A 541 -74.88 64.11 10.77
C GLU A 541 -75.63 62.77 10.89
N VAL A 542 -76.94 62.78 10.66
CA VAL A 542 -77.75 61.56 10.54
C VAL A 542 -77.31 60.74 9.32
N ASP A 543 -77.06 61.41 8.19
CA ASP A 543 -76.57 60.76 6.98
C ASP A 543 -75.17 60.16 7.15
N HIS A 544 -74.25 60.88 7.82
CA HIS A 544 -72.93 60.34 8.17
C HIS A 544 -73.01 59.12 9.11
N LEU A 545 -73.86 59.17 10.15
CA LEU A 545 -74.06 58.03 11.05
C LEU A 545 -74.63 56.81 10.34
N ARG A 546 -75.56 57.02 9.41
CA ARG A 546 -76.10 55.96 8.54
C ARG A 546 -74.98 55.36 7.68
N GLU A 547 -74.15 56.19 7.06
CA GLU A 547 -73.01 55.72 6.28
C GLU A 547 -72.06 54.85 7.13
N ASP A 548 -71.77 55.26 8.36
CA ASP A 548 -70.94 54.48 9.30
C ASP A 548 -71.60 53.15 9.70
N TYR A 549 -72.92 53.13 9.93
CA TYR A 549 -73.65 51.88 10.21
C TYR A 549 -73.65 50.93 9.01
N THR A 550 -73.82 51.44 7.79
CA THR A 550 -73.73 50.60 6.58
C THR A 550 -72.33 50.00 6.39
N LYS A 551 -71.27 50.77 6.68
CA LYS A 551 -69.89 50.27 6.68
C LYS A 551 -69.67 49.21 7.77
N LEU A 552 -70.19 49.45 8.97
CA LEU A 552 -70.10 48.50 10.08
C LEU A 552 -70.85 47.19 9.75
N GLU A 553 -72.04 47.28 9.17
CA GLU A 553 -72.83 46.13 8.73
C GLU A 553 -72.08 45.34 7.65
N ALA A 554 -71.51 46.01 6.65
CA ALA A 554 -70.72 45.36 5.61
C ALA A 554 -69.50 44.63 6.20
N ALA A 555 -68.78 45.29 7.11
CA ALA A 555 -67.65 44.69 7.81
C ALA A 555 -68.10 43.48 8.65
N ALA A 556 -69.15 43.60 9.45
CA ALA A 556 -69.69 42.52 10.27
C ALA A 556 -70.14 41.33 9.42
N ARG A 557 -70.78 41.57 8.28
CA ARG A 557 -71.19 40.53 7.34
C ARG A 557 -69.98 39.78 6.79
N SER A 558 -68.96 40.48 6.31
CA SER A 558 -67.74 39.85 5.82
C SER A 558 -66.99 39.05 6.91
N THR A 559 -66.96 39.53 8.16
CA THR A 559 -66.38 38.79 9.28
C THR A 559 -67.18 37.55 9.63
N TYR A 560 -68.51 37.63 9.59
CA TYR A 560 -69.38 36.46 9.78
C TYR A 560 -69.19 35.42 8.67
N ASP A 561 -69.18 35.85 7.40
CA ASP A 561 -68.98 34.98 6.24
C ASP A 561 -67.61 34.26 6.35
N TYR A 562 -66.55 34.99 6.74
CA TYR A 562 -65.24 34.41 7.03
C TYR A 562 -65.27 33.36 8.15
N GLY A 563 -65.88 33.69 9.30
CA GLY A 563 -66.02 32.75 10.42
C GLY A 563 -66.82 31.50 10.05
N LYS A 564 -67.84 31.65 9.21
CA LYS A 564 -68.68 30.56 8.71
C LYS A 564 -67.89 29.63 7.77
N ASP A 565 -67.12 30.19 6.84
CA ASP A 565 -66.25 29.43 5.96
C ASP A 565 -65.21 28.62 6.77
N LEU A 566 -64.63 29.22 7.82
CA LEU A 566 -63.71 28.53 8.73
C LEU A 566 -64.38 27.37 9.48
N CYS A 567 -65.60 27.57 9.99
CA CYS A 567 -66.37 26.50 10.64
C CYS A 567 -66.66 25.34 9.69
N GLN A 568 -66.99 25.64 8.43
CA GLN A 568 -67.24 24.64 7.41
C GLN A 568 -65.97 23.83 7.08
N VAL A 569 -64.82 24.50 6.91
CA VAL A 569 -63.52 23.85 6.71
C VAL A 569 -63.17 22.97 7.91
N ALA A 570 -63.32 23.48 9.13
CA ALA A 570 -63.07 22.72 10.35
C ALA A 570 -63.96 21.47 10.44
N LEU A 571 -65.23 21.56 10.06
CA LEU A 571 -66.15 20.43 10.04
C LEU A 571 -65.74 19.35 9.02
N VAL A 572 -65.30 19.76 7.83
CA VAL A 572 -64.77 18.82 6.81
C VAL A 572 -63.50 18.13 7.31
N LEU A 573 -62.58 18.88 7.96
CA LEU A 573 -61.36 18.34 8.53
C LEU A 573 -61.62 17.38 9.70
N ARG A 574 -62.57 17.69 10.58
CA ARG A 574 -62.98 16.76 11.66
C ARG A 574 -63.52 15.44 11.11
N ARG A 575 -64.32 15.49 10.04
CA ARG A 575 -64.84 14.30 9.34
C ARG A 575 -63.73 13.49 8.71
N SER A 576 -62.78 14.13 8.01
CA SER A 576 -61.66 13.44 7.37
C SER A 576 -60.72 12.77 8.39
N LEU A 577 -60.53 13.41 9.55
CA LEU A 577 -59.74 12.89 10.67
C LEU A 577 -60.50 11.85 11.53
N ARG A 578 -61.79 11.61 11.25
CA ARG A 578 -62.68 10.72 12.02
C ARG A 578 -62.75 11.09 13.51
N MET A 579 -62.72 12.39 13.84
CA MET A 579 -62.88 12.82 15.22
C MET A 579 -64.35 12.84 15.62
N GLU A 580 -64.65 12.44 16.86
CA GLU A 580 -65.99 12.53 17.41
C GLU A 580 -66.41 14.00 17.57
N GLN A 581 -67.65 14.30 17.21
CA GLN A 581 -68.22 15.64 17.35
C GLN A 581 -68.39 15.96 18.84
N LYS A 582 -67.66 16.97 19.34
CA LYS A 582 -67.77 17.43 20.74
C LYS A 582 -69.24 17.71 21.06
N GLN A 583 -69.78 17.05 22.09
CA GLN A 583 -71.10 17.34 22.64
C GLN A 583 -71.05 18.69 23.37
N GLY A 584 -71.52 19.76 22.72
CA GLY A 584 -71.55 21.12 23.24
C GLY A 584 -72.06 22.11 22.20
N VAL A 585 -72.31 23.36 22.61
CA VAL A 585 -72.66 24.46 21.70
C VAL A 585 -71.52 24.64 20.70
N SER A 586 -71.80 24.43 19.42
CA SER A 586 -70.80 24.53 18.36
C SER A 586 -70.26 25.95 18.28
N THR A 587 -69.01 26.11 17.84
CA THR A 587 -68.47 27.43 17.47
C THR A 587 -69.37 28.12 16.44
N GLU A 588 -69.99 27.33 15.56
CA GLU A 588 -71.00 27.78 14.59
C GLU A 588 -72.24 28.37 15.27
N ASP A 589 -72.81 27.68 16.28
CA ASP A 589 -73.98 28.18 17.01
C ASP A 589 -73.67 29.50 17.73
N LYS A 590 -72.46 29.65 18.29
CA LYS A 590 -72.02 30.90 18.94
C LYS A 590 -71.88 32.03 17.91
N LEU A 591 -71.34 31.73 16.74
CA LEU A 591 -71.19 32.69 15.65
C LEU A 591 -72.56 33.18 15.15
N GLU A 592 -73.50 32.26 14.93
CA GLU A 592 -74.89 32.60 14.57
C GLU A 592 -75.59 33.42 15.65
N GLN A 593 -75.39 33.06 16.93
CA GLN A 593 -75.98 33.76 18.05
C GLN A 593 -75.51 35.22 18.12
N ILE A 594 -74.20 35.47 17.99
CA ILE A 594 -73.64 36.84 18.05
C ILE A 594 -74.06 37.64 16.82
N CYS A 595 -74.01 37.04 15.62
CA CYS A 595 -74.46 37.70 14.39
C CYS A 595 -75.93 38.10 14.49
N THR A 596 -76.80 37.21 14.97
CA THR A 596 -78.22 37.51 15.17
C THR A 596 -78.43 38.63 16.19
N GLN A 597 -77.66 38.64 17.28
CA GLN A 597 -77.71 39.74 18.25
C GLN A 597 -77.26 41.07 17.65
N LEU A 598 -76.17 41.07 16.88
CA LEU A 598 -75.66 42.26 16.20
C LEU A 598 -76.65 42.79 15.16
N CYS A 599 -77.26 41.93 14.33
CA CYS A 599 -78.29 42.33 13.37
C CYS A 599 -79.52 42.94 14.05
N ARG A 600 -79.93 42.41 15.21
CA ARG A 600 -81.00 43.04 16.01
C ARG A 600 -80.58 44.41 16.50
N SER A 601 -79.39 44.55 17.07
CA SER A 601 -78.88 45.83 17.53
C SER A 601 -78.75 46.85 16.37
N LEU A 602 -78.31 46.43 15.18
CA LEU A 602 -78.25 47.26 13.97
C LEU A 602 -79.64 47.68 13.51
N SER A 603 -80.59 46.74 13.38
CA SER A 603 -81.96 47.02 12.96
C SER A 603 -82.66 47.97 13.92
N GLU A 604 -82.47 47.79 15.23
CA GLU A 604 -82.97 48.74 16.21
C GLU A 604 -82.34 50.14 16.01
N LYS A 605 -81.01 50.23 15.81
CA LYS A 605 -80.30 51.51 15.62
C LYS A 605 -80.75 52.23 14.33
N GLU A 606 -80.96 51.49 13.25
CA GLU A 606 -81.48 52.04 12.00
C GLU A 606 -82.94 52.51 12.14
N ALA A 607 -83.80 51.75 12.83
CA ALA A 607 -85.16 52.20 13.12
C ALA A 607 -85.17 53.51 13.91
N LYS A 608 -84.21 53.70 14.83
CA LYS A 608 -84.05 54.94 15.60
C LYS A 608 -83.56 56.09 14.71
N LEU A 609 -82.62 55.85 13.80
CA LEU A 609 -82.17 56.87 12.84
C LEU A 609 -83.34 57.28 11.92
N ALA A 610 -84.10 56.32 11.39
CA ALA A 610 -85.25 56.59 10.53
C ALA A 610 -86.36 57.39 11.23
N MET A 611 -86.66 57.07 12.51
CA MET A 611 -87.57 57.88 13.33
C MET A 611 -87.04 59.30 13.53
N THR A 612 -85.74 59.44 13.80
CA THR A 612 -85.08 60.75 14.00
C THR A 612 -85.12 61.60 12.73
N GLU A 613 -84.83 61.00 11.58
CA GLU A 613 -84.91 61.65 10.27
C GLU A 613 -86.33 62.06 9.91
N ALA A 614 -87.33 61.18 10.12
CA ALA A 614 -88.73 61.51 9.89
C ALA A 614 -89.18 62.68 10.79
N TYR A 615 -88.73 62.71 12.04
CA TYR A 615 -88.98 63.81 12.96
C TYR A 615 -88.34 65.11 12.48
N LEU A 616 -87.05 65.13 12.12
CA LEU A 616 -86.35 66.31 11.62
C LEU A 616 -86.94 66.81 10.28
N GLY A 617 -87.23 65.91 9.34
CA GLY A 617 -87.84 66.25 8.06
C GLY A 617 -89.27 66.78 8.19
N MET A 618 -90.08 66.19 9.07
CA MET A 618 -91.43 66.69 9.35
C MET A 618 -91.38 68.03 10.09
N MET A 619 -90.43 68.22 11.01
CA MET A 619 -90.20 69.52 11.67
C MET A 619 -89.93 70.61 10.63
N LEU A 620 -88.98 70.40 9.72
CA LEU A 620 -88.64 71.37 8.67
C LEU A 620 -89.83 71.63 7.74
N THR A 621 -90.53 70.58 7.31
CA THR A 621 -91.70 70.70 6.43
C THR A 621 -92.84 71.48 7.09
N VAL A 622 -93.13 71.21 8.37
CA VAL A 622 -94.18 71.93 9.12
C VAL A 622 -93.77 73.40 9.32
N ASP A 623 -92.51 73.67 9.62
CA ASP A 623 -91.99 75.03 9.79
C ASP A 623 -92.11 75.85 8.49
N GLU A 624 -91.66 75.30 7.36
CA GLU A 624 -91.76 75.93 6.04
C GLU A 624 -93.23 76.14 5.60
N GLN A 625 -94.10 75.16 5.86
CA GLN A 625 -95.53 75.28 5.55
C GLN A 625 -96.22 76.32 6.44
N LEU A 626 -95.86 76.40 7.72
CA LEU A 626 -96.34 77.45 8.62
C LEU A 626 -95.90 78.82 8.13
N ASP A 627 -94.63 79.00 7.73
CA ASP A 627 -94.14 80.25 7.12
C ASP A 627 -94.94 80.62 5.87
N SER A 628 -95.16 79.68 4.95
CA SER A 628 -95.91 79.90 3.72
C SER A 628 -97.37 80.31 3.99
N VAL A 629 -98.05 79.61 4.89
CA VAL A 629 -99.44 79.90 5.27
C VAL A 629 -99.54 81.22 6.02
N GLU A 630 -98.60 81.51 6.91
CA GLU A 630 -98.54 82.78 7.65
C GLU A 630 -98.36 83.96 6.69
N GLN A 631 -97.43 83.87 5.73
CA GLN A 631 -97.23 84.89 4.70
C GLN A 631 -98.49 85.06 3.83
N ARG A 632 -99.07 83.96 3.33
CA ARG A 632 -100.29 83.99 2.50
C ARG A 632 -101.47 84.57 3.27
N ALA A 633 -101.65 84.22 4.55
CA ALA A 633 -102.69 84.77 5.40
C ALA A 633 -102.52 86.28 5.61
N LYS A 634 -101.29 86.75 5.88
CA LYS A 634 -100.98 88.18 6.00
C LYS A 634 -101.27 88.95 4.70
N THR A 635 -100.94 88.40 3.54
CA THR A 635 -101.20 89.06 2.24
C THR A 635 -102.70 89.18 1.88
N MET A 636 -103.54 88.24 2.33
CA MET A 636 -104.97 88.24 2.01
C MET A 636 -105.82 89.16 2.91
N GLY A 637 -105.27 89.68 4.01
CA GLY A 637 -105.96 90.58 4.94
C GLY A 637 -107.18 89.94 5.61
N ASP A 638 -108.19 90.73 6.00
CA ASP A 638 -109.37 90.25 6.76
C ASP A 638 -110.53 89.73 5.90
N ARG A 639 -110.22 89.20 4.70
CA ARG A 639 -111.25 88.73 3.77
C ARG A 639 -111.87 87.41 4.25
N PRO A 640 -113.21 87.25 4.26
CA PRO A 640 -113.86 86.00 4.71
C PRO A 640 -113.50 84.76 3.88
N ALA A 641 -113.08 84.94 2.62
CA ALA A 641 -112.60 83.88 1.74
C ALA A 641 -111.26 83.23 2.20
N LYS A 642 -110.48 83.92 3.07
CA LYS A 642 -109.20 83.42 3.59
C LYS A 642 -109.37 82.09 4.34
N HIS A 643 -110.50 81.94 5.05
CA HIS A 643 -110.84 80.73 5.79
C HIS A 643 -111.07 79.53 4.87
N VAL A 644 -111.74 79.73 3.74
CA VAL A 644 -112.09 78.66 2.81
C VAL A 644 -110.86 78.25 1.99
N TYR A 645 -110.07 79.21 1.52
CA TYR A 645 -108.91 78.94 0.65
C TYR A 645 -107.74 78.26 1.36
N LEU A 646 -107.54 78.55 2.66
CA LEU A 646 -106.45 77.97 3.46
C LEU A 646 -106.91 76.87 4.42
N ALA A 647 -108.20 76.52 4.45
CA ALA A 647 -108.73 75.48 5.33
C ALA A 647 -108.06 74.11 5.12
N SER A 648 -107.76 73.75 3.87
CA SER A 648 -107.09 72.49 3.54
C SER A 648 -105.64 72.47 4.02
N ASP A 649 -104.89 73.55 3.78
CA ASP A 649 -103.50 73.71 4.24
C ASP A 649 -103.40 73.72 5.77
N ARG A 650 -104.33 74.42 6.46
CA ARG A 650 -104.40 74.44 7.94
C ARG A 650 -104.72 73.08 8.54
N ARG A 651 -105.69 72.34 7.98
CA ARG A 651 -105.96 70.96 8.42
C ARG A 651 -104.77 70.03 8.15
N ARG A 652 -104.08 70.20 7.02
CA ARG A 652 -102.88 69.41 6.70
C ARG A 652 -101.78 69.67 7.74
N ILE A 653 -101.46 70.93 8.04
CA ILE A 653 -100.46 71.29 9.06
C ILE A 653 -100.87 70.77 10.44
N ALA A 654 -102.14 70.89 10.83
CA ALA A 654 -102.63 70.39 12.11
C ALA A 654 -102.46 68.86 12.23
N ASN A 655 -102.76 68.12 11.15
CA ASN A 655 -102.55 66.68 11.12
C ASN A 655 -101.05 66.33 11.16
N GLN A 656 -100.21 66.99 10.35
CA GLN A 656 -98.76 66.77 10.32
C GLN A 656 -98.08 67.13 11.65
N LEU A 657 -98.56 68.15 12.37
CA LEU A 657 -98.08 68.52 13.70
C LEU A 657 -98.50 67.48 14.75
N SER A 658 -99.70 66.91 14.63
CA SER A 658 -100.12 65.76 15.45
C SER A 658 -99.23 64.55 15.20
N ASP A 659 -98.94 64.24 13.94
CA ASP A 659 -98.02 63.17 13.55
C ASP A 659 -96.60 63.44 14.07
N LEU A 660 -96.12 64.68 13.99
CA LEU A 660 -94.83 65.11 14.54
C LEU A 660 -94.76 64.94 16.06
N LYS A 661 -95.85 65.28 16.77
CA LYS A 661 -95.95 65.05 18.21
C LYS A 661 -95.90 63.57 18.55
N HIS A 662 -96.60 62.72 17.79
CA HIS A 662 -96.53 61.27 17.95
C HIS A 662 -95.13 60.72 17.66
N LEU A 663 -94.42 61.23 16.66
CA LEU A 663 -93.02 60.89 16.39
C LEU A 663 -92.11 61.32 17.55
N GLY A 664 -92.29 62.53 18.07
CA GLY A 664 -91.55 63.03 19.23
C GLY A 664 -91.80 62.22 20.51
N GLU A 665 -93.04 61.79 20.75
CA GLU A 665 -93.41 60.89 21.85
C GLU A 665 -92.79 59.50 21.67
N ALA A 666 -92.76 58.96 20.45
CA ALA A 666 -92.14 57.68 20.14
C ALA A 666 -90.61 57.70 20.37
N ILE A 667 -89.91 58.74 19.91
CA ILE A 667 -88.47 58.93 20.15
C ILE A 667 -88.21 59.14 21.65
N SER A 668 -89.06 59.90 22.35
CA SER A 668 -88.95 60.13 23.80
C SER A 668 -89.16 58.86 24.61
N GLY A 669 -90.16 58.05 24.24
CA GLY A 669 -90.39 56.72 24.83
C GLY A 669 -89.20 55.79 24.61
N TYR A 670 -88.60 55.86 23.43
CA TYR A 670 -87.39 55.12 23.10
C TYR A 670 -86.19 55.55 23.96
N ILE A 671 -85.90 56.85 24.07
CA ILE A 671 -84.81 57.38 24.94
C ILE A 671 -85.04 56.98 26.40
N ASN A 672 -86.28 57.02 26.86
CA ASN A 672 -86.62 56.63 28.23
C ASN A 672 -86.34 55.15 28.49
N SER A 673 -86.53 54.28 27.49
CA SER A 673 -86.23 52.84 27.58
C SER A 673 -84.73 52.51 27.68
N GLN A 674 -83.84 53.46 27.37
CA GLN A 674 -82.38 53.26 27.41
C GLN A 674 -81.83 53.37 28.84
N THR A 675 -81.86 52.29 29.61
CA THR A 675 -81.36 52.26 31.00
C THR A 675 -79.85 52.47 31.14
N SER A 676 -79.07 52.34 30.05
CA SER A 676 -77.62 52.57 30.04
C SER A 676 -77.22 54.05 30.08
N LEU A 677 -78.13 54.96 29.72
CA LEU A 677 -77.89 56.41 29.80
C LEU A 677 -78.27 56.95 31.20
N PRO A 678 -77.43 57.82 31.79
CA PRO A 678 -77.79 58.55 33.00
C PRO A 678 -79.16 59.22 32.88
N ALA A 679 -79.95 59.16 33.94
CA ALA A 679 -81.32 59.70 33.97
C ALA A 679 -81.36 61.21 33.64
N GLU A 680 -80.32 61.95 34.02
CA GLU A 680 -80.16 63.38 33.70
C GLU A 680 -80.05 63.63 32.19
N ILE A 681 -79.26 62.80 31.48
CA ILE A 681 -79.09 62.92 30.04
C ILE A 681 -80.38 62.52 29.31
N ARG A 682 -81.06 61.46 29.79
CA ARG A 682 -82.36 61.03 29.21
C ARG A 682 -83.43 62.12 29.34
N THR A 683 -83.58 62.68 30.53
CA THR A 683 -84.57 63.74 30.81
C THR A 683 -84.26 65.03 30.06
N GLY A 684 -82.98 65.41 29.94
CA GLY A 684 -82.55 66.54 29.12
C GLY A 684 -82.92 66.35 27.65
N LYS A 685 -82.57 65.18 27.08
CA LYS A 685 -82.88 64.81 25.69
C LYS A 685 -84.38 64.83 25.37
N MET A 686 -85.21 64.24 26.24
CA MET A 686 -86.66 64.24 26.08
C MET A 686 -87.26 65.65 26.18
N ARG A 687 -86.69 66.51 27.05
CA ARG A 687 -87.13 67.90 27.16
C ARG A 687 -86.90 68.66 25.86
N THR A 688 -85.73 68.51 25.24
CA THR A 688 -85.40 69.18 23.96
C THR A 688 -86.37 68.78 22.84
N ILE A 689 -86.82 67.53 22.78
CA ILE A 689 -87.82 67.07 21.80
C ILE A 689 -89.15 67.80 22.02
N ASN A 690 -89.65 67.77 23.26
CA ASN A 690 -90.94 68.38 23.58
C ASN A 690 -90.90 69.90 23.39
N GLU A 691 -89.81 70.56 23.76
CA GLU A 691 -89.63 72.00 23.54
C GLU A 691 -89.70 72.37 22.05
N LYS A 692 -89.08 71.56 21.17
CA LYS A 692 -89.11 71.77 19.71
C LYS A 692 -90.53 71.61 19.14
N VAL A 693 -91.28 70.57 19.55
CA VAL A 693 -92.67 70.36 19.13
C VAL A 693 -93.60 71.44 19.68
N ASP A 694 -93.40 71.84 20.93
CA ASP A 694 -94.19 72.89 21.58
C ASP A 694 -93.97 74.26 20.92
N ASN A 695 -92.74 74.56 20.49
CA ASN A 695 -92.43 75.77 19.75
C ASN A 695 -93.21 75.82 18.41
N LEU A 696 -93.22 74.74 17.63
CA LEU A 696 -94.01 74.65 16.40
C LEU A 696 -95.52 74.70 16.67
N SER A 697 -95.97 74.10 17.76
CA SER A 697 -97.39 74.15 18.18
C SER A 697 -97.82 75.56 18.57
N ARG A 698 -96.96 76.32 19.25
CA ARG A 698 -97.21 77.74 19.53
C ARG A 698 -97.24 78.56 18.24
N ARG A 699 -96.30 78.34 17.32
CA ARG A 699 -96.32 78.98 15.99
C ARG A 699 -97.61 78.68 15.23
N GLN A 700 -98.08 77.43 15.24
CA GLN A 700 -99.36 77.07 14.62
C GLN A 700 -100.53 77.84 15.26
N GLN A 701 -100.59 77.93 16.58
CA GLN A 701 -101.62 78.71 17.27
C GLN A 701 -101.57 80.21 16.93
N GLU A 702 -100.37 80.78 16.77
CA GLU A 702 -100.18 82.16 16.33
C GLU A 702 -100.71 82.38 14.91
N VAL A 703 -100.44 81.46 13.98
CA VAL A 703 -101.02 81.48 12.63
C VAL A 703 -102.54 81.34 12.70
N GLU A 704 -103.07 80.48 13.57
CA GLU A 704 -104.52 80.27 13.74
C GLU A 704 -105.24 81.54 14.25
N ARG A 705 -104.59 82.32 15.12
CA ARG A 705 -105.11 83.62 15.62
C ARG A 705 -105.32 84.65 14.51
N LEU A 706 -104.61 84.56 13.39
CA LEU A 706 -104.84 85.44 12.21
C LEU A 706 -106.23 85.21 11.57
N PHE A 707 -106.95 84.16 12.00
CA PHE A 707 -108.26 83.77 11.51
C PHE A 707 -109.38 84.01 12.54
N ASP A 708 -109.10 84.30 13.82
CA ASP A 708 -110.13 84.42 14.86
C ASP A 708 -110.72 85.85 14.99
N HIS A 709 -111.48 86.32 13.98
CA HIS A 709 -112.37 87.49 14.11
C HIS A 709 -113.76 87.28 13.44
N SER A 710 -114.71 86.81 14.26
CA SER A 710 -116.16 87.10 14.37
C SER A 710 -117.15 87.04 13.17
N ASN A 711 -118.21 86.23 13.40
CA ASN A 711 -119.64 86.37 13.06
C ASN A 711 -120.16 86.12 11.62
N LEU A 712 -121.02 85.09 11.47
CA LEU A 712 -122.43 85.24 11.04
C LEU A 712 -123.25 83.94 11.28
N PRO A 713 -124.58 84.06 11.53
CA PRO A 713 -125.42 83.08 12.22
C PRO A 713 -126.18 82.08 11.34
N SER A 714 -126.73 81.08 12.03
CA SER A 714 -127.60 79.99 11.61
C SER A 714 -128.83 80.38 10.78
N ILE A 715 -129.11 79.61 9.71
CA ILE A 715 -130.48 79.39 9.21
C ILE A 715 -130.65 77.91 8.85
N SER A 716 -131.67 77.32 9.46
CA SER A 716 -132.16 75.96 9.33
C SER A 716 -133.24 75.81 8.25
N SER A 717 -133.10 74.74 7.45
CA SER A 717 -134.15 73.83 6.94
C SER A 717 -135.10 74.30 5.81
N PRO A 718 -135.87 73.39 5.16
CA PRO A 718 -135.43 72.25 4.34
C PRO A 718 -136.17 72.21 2.97
N LEU A 719 -135.66 71.47 1.96
CA LEU A 719 -136.47 71.10 0.79
C LEU A 719 -136.00 69.77 0.17
N ASN A 720 -136.89 68.78 0.28
CA ASN A 720 -136.90 67.50 -0.42
C ASN A 720 -137.12 67.71 -1.92
N LEU A 721 -136.40 66.98 -2.77
CA LEU A 721 -136.91 66.48 -4.05
C LEU A 721 -135.92 65.44 -4.62
N ASP A 722 -136.24 64.17 -4.38
CA ASP A 722 -135.77 63.05 -5.18
C ASP A 722 -136.48 63.05 -6.53
N LEU A 723 -135.72 62.81 -7.61
CA LEU A 723 -136.05 61.92 -8.74
C LEU A 723 -134.84 61.79 -9.69
N HIS A 724 -134.22 60.61 -9.64
CA HIS A 724 -133.28 59.96 -10.58
C HIS A 724 -133.83 59.83 -12.03
N PRO A 725 -133.17 59.14 -12.99
CA PRO A 725 -131.73 59.01 -13.37
C PRO A 725 -131.52 59.06 -14.91
N ILE A 726 -130.27 59.15 -15.42
CA ILE A 726 -129.89 58.66 -16.78
C ILE A 726 -128.46 58.05 -16.77
N GLN A 727 -128.35 56.81 -17.28
CA GLN A 727 -127.17 55.97 -17.62
C GLN A 727 -126.50 56.47 -18.93
N GLU A 728 -125.23 56.24 -19.26
CA GLU A 728 -124.43 54.99 -19.29
C GLU A 728 -123.05 55.10 -18.63
#